data_AF-A0AAD6Q823-F1
#
_entry.id   AF-A0AAD6Q823-F1
#
_cell.length_a   1.000
_cell.length_b   1.000
_cell.length_c   1.000
_cell.angle_alpha   90.00
_cell.angle_beta   90.00
_cell.angle_gamma   90.00
#
_symmetry.space_group_name_H-M   'P 1'
#
loop_
_entity.id
_entity.type
_entity.pdbx_description
1 polymer ?
#
loop_
_entity_poly.entity_id
_entity_poly.type
_entity_poly.pdbx_seq_one_letter_code
_entity_poly.pdbx_strand_id
1 'polypeptide(L)'
;MVELRHSSSVGARASSSPMKRDEDASPLIHVTTHDDDHRHHFSRDRDRSFWSFLSDDPRVFSLLNSKISLFLIAVFAIVGLISAFSIFNRLNAPYLCKKDGIVLHCPHVNEAPSLWENPYSATTSWKPCAERRDNGISDLPPENETNGYIFIHAEGGLNQQRIAICNAVAVAKIMNATLILPVLKQDQIWKDQTKFEDIFDVDHFIDYLKYDVRIVRDIPEWFTDKSELFTSIRRTVKNIPKYAPAQFYIDNVLPRIKEKKIMALKPFVDRLGYDNVPPEINRLRCRVNYHALKFLPEIEEMSDLLVSRMRNRTGVSNPYMALHLRFEKGMVGLSFCDFVGTRDEKARMGEYRKKEWPRRYKNGSHLWQLALQKRKEGRCPLEPGEVAVILRAMGYPKETQIYVASGQVYGGQNRMAPLKNMFPSLVTKEELATKEELDGFRKHVTSLAALDFLVCLKSDVFVMTHGGNFAKLIIGARRYMGHLHKSIKPDKGLMSKSFGDPYMGWATFVEDVVVTHQTRTGLPEETFPNYDLWENPLTPCIKMSGARFLHGKNWKNMIRTDSRRQAGAGFEHMCLSLSLSLSLSHLLFISTFNIFNPEPEKLDLSFVGETCSKFLGKIIQYTKTMRIQLLSSLFLFSFCSYLYRVSSQPEHASFPPRGWNSYDSFCWIISEEDFLQSAGIISQRLKPYGYEYAVVDYLWYRKNVPGAYPDSLGFDVIDEWGRMIPDPDRWPSSKDGKGFTEVAKKVHGMGLKFGIHVMRGLSRQAYDANTLILDTTTGGAYEESGRQWRTKDIGIKERACAWMSHGFMSVNTKLGAGRAFLRSLYEQYAEWGVDFVKHDCVFGDDLDVDEITFVSEVLQKLNRPILYSLSPGTSVTPTMAKEISGLVNMYRVTGDDWDTWGDVAAHFDVSRDFAAANKIGAKGLLGRSWPDLDMLPLGWLTDQGSNRGPYRMSNLNLDEQKTQMTLWAMARSPLMFGGDFPCVTGTKGSTHKTTAHSQRSRRCLKEVGKSHAQFLGFTSCNHPKVNGWSIEALDQDLDQICWKENMGSHEPLCLYKQKPLLSSDERLIYNQGELHLLASDGMEFCLDASPRKKRTSKEFKSGSFSPCRSDANQMWELSNNGSLISSYSGLCATVKSIDANVGNSGGVRSWIATGRKEVRLEQEISTTEPYAKMIIIVLLGEIYVALFNLNSEKTVISARISDLTKALPGRNSKATSCHGREVWSGKDFGEIKDSISMEVEIHGCAFCKHKIKNRIKAIPKLS
;
A
#
# COMPACT_ATOMS: atom_id res chain seq x y z
N MET A 1 -9.37 28.03 -14.66
CA MET A 1 -9.97 27.40 -15.88
C MET A 1 -11.28 28.03 -16.40
N VAL A 2 -11.87 29.04 -15.75
CA VAL A 2 -13.25 29.51 -16.03
C VAL A 2 -13.47 30.05 -17.46
N GLU A 3 -12.56 30.83 -18.03
CA GLU A 3 -12.75 31.46 -19.36
C GLU A 3 -12.97 30.45 -20.49
N LEU A 4 -12.26 29.32 -20.46
CA LEU A 4 -12.41 28.21 -21.41
C LEU A 4 -13.78 27.50 -21.32
N ARG A 5 -14.63 27.83 -20.34
CA ARG A 5 -16.01 27.35 -20.22
C ARG A 5 -17.06 28.32 -20.77
N HIS A 6 -16.70 29.56 -21.05
CA HIS A 6 -17.67 30.62 -21.43
C HIS A 6 -17.56 31.10 -22.88
N SER A 7 -16.53 30.69 -23.64
CA SER A 7 -16.30 31.11 -25.03
C SER A 7 -17.24 30.44 -26.07
N SER A 8 -18.49 30.13 -25.72
CA SER A 8 -19.42 29.42 -26.63
C SER A 8 -20.92 29.71 -26.44
N SER A 9 -21.32 30.91 -25.98
CA SER A 9 -22.73 31.34 -26.04
C SER A 9 -22.97 32.86 -25.97
N VAL A 10 -22.36 33.65 -26.87
CA VAL A 10 -22.80 35.03 -27.14
C VAL A 10 -22.93 35.21 -28.66
N GLY A 11 -24.17 35.35 -29.14
CA GLY A 11 -24.47 35.46 -30.56
C GLY A 11 -25.95 35.68 -30.83
N ALA A 12 -26.29 36.91 -31.23
CA ALA A 12 -27.56 37.35 -31.81
C ALA A 12 -28.89 37.01 -31.08
N ARG A 13 -29.46 38.03 -30.42
CA ARG A 13 -30.83 38.46 -30.73
C ARG A 13 -30.75 39.85 -31.36
N ALA A 14 -31.48 40.08 -32.44
CA ALA A 14 -31.54 41.36 -33.13
C ALA A 14 -32.99 41.85 -33.17
N SER A 15 -33.22 43.13 -32.83
CA SER A 15 -34.29 43.97 -33.43
C SER A 15 -34.40 45.34 -32.74
N SER A 16 -33.67 46.35 -33.24
CA SER A 16 -34.22 47.70 -33.45
C SER A 16 -33.20 48.64 -34.12
N SER A 17 -33.71 49.43 -35.05
CA SER A 17 -33.07 50.58 -35.70
C SER A 17 -33.99 51.80 -35.42
N PRO A 18 -33.73 53.06 -35.85
CA PRO A 18 -32.70 53.49 -36.82
C PRO A 18 -32.00 54.85 -36.61
N MET A 19 -31.05 55.11 -37.54
CA MET A 19 -30.81 56.39 -38.23
C MET A 19 -29.95 57.52 -37.63
N LYS A 20 -29.05 58.01 -38.51
CA LYS A 20 -28.37 59.33 -38.56
C LYS A 20 -27.24 59.57 -37.52
N ARG A 21 -26.14 60.26 -37.83
CA ARG A 21 -25.68 60.92 -39.09
C ARG A 21 -24.16 61.20 -39.04
N ASP A 22 -23.52 61.32 -40.21
CA ASP A 22 -22.34 62.16 -40.59
C ASP A 22 -21.03 62.07 -39.73
N GLU A 23 -19.78 62.38 -40.15
CA GLU A 23 -19.10 62.53 -41.46
C GLU A 23 -17.56 62.39 -41.27
N ASP A 24 -16.81 62.29 -42.38
CA ASP A 24 -15.38 62.64 -42.64
C ASP A 24 -14.14 62.17 -41.81
N ALA A 25 -13.30 61.40 -42.52
CA ALA A 25 -11.88 61.63 -42.87
C ALA A 25 -10.80 62.18 -41.87
N SER A 26 -9.81 61.33 -41.57
CA SER A 26 -8.37 61.42 -41.94
C SER A 26 -7.79 62.70 -42.64
N PRO A 27 -6.45 62.95 -42.62
CA PRO A 27 -5.41 62.60 -41.63
C PRO A 27 -4.20 63.60 -41.48
N LEU A 28 -3.25 63.28 -40.58
CA LEU A 28 -1.76 63.50 -40.69
C LEU A 28 -1.07 64.90 -40.56
N ILE A 29 0.13 64.86 -39.91
CA ILE A 29 1.42 65.56 -40.22
C ILE A 29 1.87 66.89 -39.56
N HIS A 30 3.14 66.87 -39.06
CA HIS A 30 4.14 67.95 -38.77
C HIS A 30 3.87 69.08 -37.71
N VAL A 31 4.87 69.86 -37.21
CA VAL A 31 6.23 69.56 -36.66
C VAL A 31 6.87 70.80 -35.95
N THR A 32 7.76 70.59 -34.95
CA THR A 32 8.76 71.51 -34.30
C THR A 32 8.45 72.95 -33.88
N THR A 33 8.82 73.31 -32.63
CA THR A 33 9.85 74.30 -32.19
C THR A 33 9.99 74.22 -30.64
N HIS A 34 11.18 74.11 -30.02
CA HIS A 34 12.15 75.16 -29.60
C HIS A 34 11.55 76.20 -28.61
N ASP A 35 12.16 76.57 -27.47
CA ASP A 35 13.44 76.22 -26.77
C ASP A 35 13.26 76.33 -25.21
N ASP A 36 14.22 76.28 -24.27
CA ASP A 36 15.68 76.53 -24.20
C ASP A 36 16.37 75.75 -23.01
N ASP A 37 17.68 75.94 -22.78
CA ASP A 37 18.55 75.24 -21.79
C ASP A 37 18.88 76.02 -20.49
N HIS A 38 19.37 75.31 -19.45
CA HIS A 38 20.61 75.58 -18.69
C HIS A 38 20.67 74.69 -17.40
N ARG A 39 21.80 74.03 -17.05
CA ARG A 39 23.22 74.37 -17.28
C ARG A 39 24.10 73.16 -17.66
N HIS A 40 24.84 73.31 -18.77
CA HIS A 40 26.28 73.06 -19.01
C HIS A 40 27.15 72.40 -17.90
N HIS A 41 28.22 71.62 -18.14
CA HIS A 41 28.91 70.98 -19.31
C HIS A 41 30.16 70.20 -18.74
N PHE A 42 31.08 69.46 -19.40
CA PHE A 42 31.42 68.98 -20.77
C PHE A 42 32.48 67.82 -20.60
N SER A 43 33.06 67.10 -21.59
CA SER A 43 32.91 66.97 -23.06
C SER A 43 33.49 65.63 -23.58
N ARG A 44 32.83 65.05 -24.59
CA ARG A 44 33.35 64.41 -25.84
C ARG A 44 34.49 63.36 -25.88
N ASP A 45 34.13 62.23 -26.52
CA ASP A 45 34.74 61.58 -27.70
C ASP A 45 36.27 61.64 -27.98
N ARG A 46 36.91 60.46 -28.14
CA ARG A 46 37.26 59.90 -29.48
C ARG A 46 37.94 58.53 -29.45
N ASP A 47 38.04 57.91 -30.62
CA ASP A 47 38.71 56.63 -30.90
C ASP A 47 40.24 56.69 -30.76
N ARG A 48 40.91 55.58 -30.35
CA ARG A 48 41.92 54.92 -31.21
C ARG A 48 42.49 53.56 -30.75
N SER A 49 42.73 52.75 -31.79
CA SER A 49 43.66 51.63 -32.00
C SER A 49 44.88 51.39 -31.08
N PHE A 50 45.06 50.11 -30.69
CA PHE A 50 46.24 49.24 -30.92
C PHE A 50 47.67 49.62 -30.42
N TRP A 51 48.26 48.70 -29.65
CA TRP A 51 49.71 48.39 -29.51
C TRP A 51 50.73 49.51 -29.20
N SER A 52 51.17 49.56 -27.93
CA SER A 52 52.58 49.67 -27.47
C SER A 52 52.60 49.71 -25.92
N PHE A 53 53.70 49.52 -25.19
CA PHE A 53 55.12 49.23 -25.51
C PHE A 53 55.63 48.09 -24.60
N LEU A 54 56.79 47.48 -24.91
CA LEU A 54 57.50 46.50 -24.07
C LEU A 54 58.84 47.08 -23.58
N SER A 55 59.49 46.39 -22.61
CA SER A 55 60.77 46.77 -21.95
C SER A 55 60.64 47.90 -20.91
N ASP A 56 61.51 48.06 -19.90
CA ASP A 56 62.88 47.53 -19.74
C ASP A 56 63.12 46.56 -18.54
N ASP A 57 64.33 46.01 -18.54
CA ASP A 57 64.94 44.97 -17.67
C ASP A 57 65.90 45.64 -16.62
N PRO A 58 66.93 44.99 -16.04
CA PRO A 58 66.99 43.78 -15.21
C PRO A 58 67.39 44.03 -13.75
N ARG A 59 66.94 43.15 -12.84
CA ARG A 59 67.75 42.39 -11.83
C ARG A 59 66.91 41.87 -10.65
N VAL A 60 66.73 40.55 -10.59
CA VAL A 60 67.19 39.62 -9.52
C VAL A 60 66.79 38.21 -9.98
N PHE A 61 67.76 37.33 -10.20
CA PHE A 61 67.55 35.92 -10.55
C PHE A 61 68.69 35.08 -9.96
N SER A 62 68.44 33.78 -9.69
CA SER A 62 69.27 32.82 -8.91
C SER A 62 68.80 32.70 -7.45
N LEU A 63 68.30 31.56 -6.93
CA LEU A 63 68.03 30.22 -7.52
C LEU A 63 66.66 29.69 -7.08
N LEU A 64 65.99 28.83 -7.88
CA LEU A 64 65.40 27.53 -7.44
C LEU A 64 64.64 26.77 -8.57
N ASN A 65 65.11 25.57 -8.89
CA ASN A 65 64.42 24.39 -9.44
C ASN A 65 63.28 24.54 -10.48
N SER A 66 63.59 24.17 -11.74
CA SER A 66 62.68 24.15 -12.90
C SER A 66 61.42 23.24 -12.81
N LYS A 67 61.32 22.36 -11.81
CA LYS A 67 60.15 21.45 -11.66
C LYS A 67 58.87 22.17 -11.18
N ILE A 68 58.99 23.33 -10.52
CA ILE A 68 57.82 24.06 -9.99
C ILE A 68 57.12 24.87 -11.09
N SER A 69 57.87 25.42 -12.05
CA SER A 69 57.32 26.21 -13.16
C SER A 69 56.39 25.39 -14.06
N LEU A 70 56.80 24.18 -14.46
CA LEU A 70 55.94 23.27 -15.25
C LEU A 70 54.65 22.86 -14.52
N PHE A 71 54.71 22.68 -13.20
CA PHE A 71 53.53 22.39 -12.38
C PHE A 71 52.56 23.57 -12.36
N LEU A 72 53.04 24.80 -12.17
CA LEU A 72 52.22 26.01 -12.21
C LEU A 72 51.58 26.23 -13.59
N ILE A 73 52.31 26.03 -14.68
CA ILE A 73 51.78 26.13 -16.05
C ILE A 73 50.67 25.10 -16.28
N ALA A 74 50.85 23.86 -15.83
CA ALA A 74 49.81 22.83 -15.90
C ALA A 74 48.57 23.19 -15.07
N VAL A 75 48.75 23.75 -13.86
CA VAL A 75 47.64 24.24 -13.01
C VAL A 75 46.88 25.37 -13.71
N PHE A 76 47.54 26.37 -14.29
CA PHE A 76 46.86 27.44 -15.02
C PHE A 76 46.13 26.95 -16.27
N ALA A 77 46.68 25.98 -17.00
CA ALA A 77 45.99 25.35 -18.13
C ALA A 77 44.72 24.59 -17.69
N ILE A 78 44.79 23.85 -16.58
CA ILE A 78 43.65 23.15 -15.98
C ILE A 78 42.57 24.14 -15.49
N VAL A 79 42.98 25.23 -14.82
CA VAL A 79 42.06 26.31 -14.42
C VAL A 79 41.39 26.96 -15.64
N GLY A 80 42.13 27.18 -16.73
CA GLY A 80 41.57 27.66 -18.01
C GLY A 80 40.51 26.73 -18.59
N LEU A 81 40.77 25.43 -18.63
CA LEU A 81 39.82 24.41 -19.12
C LEU A 81 38.57 24.31 -18.24
N ILE A 82 38.72 24.33 -16.91
CA ILE A 82 37.59 24.38 -15.97
C ILE A 82 36.77 25.66 -16.15
N SER A 83 37.43 26.80 -16.38
CA SER A 83 36.74 28.09 -16.63
C SER A 83 35.93 28.05 -17.93
N ALA A 84 36.50 27.52 -19.02
CA ALA A 84 35.81 27.38 -20.29
C ALA A 84 34.60 26.45 -20.18
N PHE A 85 34.75 25.31 -19.49
CA PHE A 85 33.65 24.37 -19.24
C PHE A 85 32.52 25.00 -18.40
N SER A 86 32.87 25.81 -17.39
CA SER A 86 31.90 26.58 -16.59
C SER A 86 31.13 27.60 -17.43
N ILE A 87 31.80 28.30 -18.36
CA ILE A 87 31.17 29.26 -19.28
C ILE A 87 30.24 28.55 -20.28
N PHE A 88 30.67 27.41 -20.86
CA PHE A 88 29.85 26.61 -21.77
C PHE A 88 28.57 26.08 -21.10
N ASN A 89 28.67 25.64 -19.84
CA ASN A 89 27.51 25.21 -19.05
C ASN A 89 26.58 26.38 -18.67
N ARG A 90 27.10 27.60 -18.46
CA ARG A 90 26.28 28.81 -18.21
C ARG A 90 25.45 29.26 -19.41
N LEU A 91 25.85 28.89 -20.64
CA LEU A 91 25.14 29.26 -21.88
C LEU A 91 24.00 28.29 -22.24
N ASN A 92 24.01 27.07 -21.69
CA ASN A 92 23.07 25.99 -22.06
C ASN A 92 22.00 25.69 -20.97
N ALA A 93 21.83 26.55 -19.98
CA ALA A 93 20.91 26.34 -18.86
C ALA A 93 19.48 26.89 -19.14
N PRO A 94 18.39 26.15 -18.84
CA PRO A 94 17.02 26.62 -19.04
C PRO A 94 16.63 27.86 -18.21
N TYR A 95 15.70 28.65 -18.76
CA TYR A 95 15.29 29.98 -18.28
C TYR A 95 14.83 30.06 -16.80
N LEU A 96 14.32 28.96 -16.22
CA LEU A 96 13.83 28.92 -14.84
C LEU A 96 14.95 28.93 -13.77
N CYS A 97 16.22 28.72 -14.14
CA CYS A 97 17.34 28.66 -13.20
C CYS A 97 17.91 30.04 -12.79
N LYS A 98 17.12 31.11 -12.82
CA LYS A 98 17.54 32.47 -12.40
C LYS A 98 16.49 33.19 -11.57
N LYS A 99 16.59 33.05 -10.25
CA LYS A 99 16.28 34.14 -9.32
C LYS A 99 17.19 34.06 -8.07
N ASP A 100 17.84 35.18 -7.80
CA ASP A 100 18.45 35.63 -6.55
C ASP A 100 19.17 34.57 -5.66
N GLY A 101 20.49 34.46 -5.83
CA GLY A 101 21.43 34.09 -4.75
C GLY A 101 21.79 32.61 -4.56
N ILE A 102 20.98 31.65 -4.99
CA ILE A 102 21.22 30.21 -4.69
C ILE A 102 21.75 29.45 -5.91
N VAL A 103 22.95 28.87 -5.80
CA VAL A 103 23.52 27.94 -6.79
C VAL A 103 23.07 26.51 -6.49
N LEU A 104 21.97 26.08 -7.10
CA LEU A 104 21.50 24.70 -7.00
C LEU A 104 22.38 23.75 -7.85
N HIS A 105 22.88 22.68 -7.23
CA HIS A 105 23.42 21.53 -7.95
C HIS A 105 22.27 20.71 -8.55
N CYS A 106 21.87 21.04 -9.78
CA CYS A 106 20.94 20.21 -10.53
C CYS A 106 21.61 18.87 -10.87
N PRO A 107 21.04 17.71 -10.48
CA PRO A 107 21.49 16.44 -11.03
C PRO A 107 21.22 16.40 -12.54
N HIS A 108 22.02 15.64 -13.29
CA HIS A 108 21.75 15.42 -14.71
C HIS A 108 20.32 14.88 -14.88
N VAL A 109 19.49 15.67 -15.56
CA VAL A 109 18.12 15.28 -15.91
C VAL A 109 18.24 14.19 -16.97
N ASN A 110 17.84 12.97 -16.63
CA ASN A 110 17.62 11.92 -17.65
C ASN A 110 16.67 12.49 -18.71
N GLU A 111 16.95 12.24 -19.98
CA GLU A 111 16.22 12.82 -21.11
C GLU A 111 14.69 12.76 -20.92
N ALA A 112 14.01 13.85 -21.27
CA ALA A 112 12.57 13.96 -21.07
C ALA A 112 11.85 12.78 -21.75
N PRO A 113 11.00 12.02 -21.02
CA PRO A 113 10.50 10.74 -21.50
C PRO A 113 9.72 10.91 -22.80
N SER A 114 10.24 10.32 -23.89
CA SER A 114 9.74 10.45 -25.26
C SER A 114 8.22 10.50 -25.32
N LEU A 115 7.65 11.55 -25.92
CA LEU A 115 6.20 11.70 -26.06
C LEU A 115 5.59 10.52 -26.81
N TRP A 116 6.29 10.01 -27.82
CA TRP A 116 5.81 8.98 -28.75
C TRP A 116 6.06 7.55 -28.28
N GLU A 117 7.17 7.30 -27.58
CA GLU A 117 7.66 5.95 -27.29
C GLU A 117 7.48 5.55 -25.82
N ASN A 118 7.63 4.24 -25.55
CA ASN A 118 7.80 3.72 -24.20
C ASN A 118 9.30 3.61 -23.85
N PRO A 119 9.70 3.79 -22.57
CA PRO A 119 11.08 3.60 -22.12
C PRO A 119 11.66 2.24 -22.56
N TYR A 120 12.75 2.28 -23.33
CA TYR A 120 13.36 1.13 -24.01
C TYR A 120 13.56 -0.09 -23.09
N SER A 121 14.07 0.14 -21.87
CA SER A 121 14.33 -0.87 -20.84
C SER A 121 13.11 -1.66 -20.36
N ALA A 122 11.90 -1.15 -20.57
CA ALA A 122 10.65 -1.86 -20.27
C ALA A 122 10.19 -2.79 -21.40
N THR A 123 10.66 -2.57 -22.64
CA THR A 123 10.13 -3.21 -23.85
C THR A 123 10.94 -4.45 -24.27
N THR A 124 12.28 -4.38 -24.22
CA THR A 124 13.19 -5.44 -24.69
C THR A 124 13.05 -6.78 -23.99
N SER A 125 12.41 -6.79 -22.81
CA SER A 125 12.36 -7.95 -21.92
C SER A 125 11.13 -8.85 -22.12
N TRP A 126 10.03 -8.35 -22.69
CA TRP A 126 8.83 -9.15 -22.94
C TRP A 126 8.81 -9.72 -24.36
N LYS A 127 8.44 -11.00 -24.51
CA LYS A 127 8.24 -11.64 -25.82
C LYS A 127 6.97 -12.52 -25.84
N PRO A 128 6.30 -12.68 -26.99
CA PRO A 128 5.28 -13.70 -27.20
C PRO A 128 5.64 -15.11 -26.70
N CYS A 129 4.63 -15.83 -26.19
CA CYS A 129 4.75 -17.24 -25.76
C CYS A 129 3.52 -18.11 -26.11
N ALA A 130 2.41 -17.51 -26.53
CA ALA A 130 1.19 -18.21 -26.96
C ALA A 130 1.32 -18.95 -28.31
N GLU A 131 2.36 -18.65 -29.08
CA GLU A 131 2.71 -19.31 -30.34
C GLU A 131 2.64 -20.84 -30.23
N ARG A 132 2.33 -21.47 -31.36
CA ARG A 132 2.41 -22.91 -31.51
C ARG A 132 3.86 -23.37 -31.31
N ARG A 133 4.04 -24.61 -30.82
CA ARG A 133 5.35 -25.26 -30.71
C ARG A 133 5.34 -26.42 -31.68
N ASP A 134 6.39 -26.56 -32.47
CA ASP A 134 6.41 -27.49 -33.61
C ASP A 134 6.53 -28.96 -33.17
N ASN A 135 7.12 -29.20 -32.00
CA ASN A 135 7.39 -30.55 -31.46
C ASN A 135 6.34 -31.00 -30.42
N GLY A 136 5.05 -30.72 -30.67
CA GLY A 136 3.94 -31.16 -29.82
C GLY A 136 3.31 -32.47 -30.30
N ILE A 137 3.19 -33.47 -29.44
CA ILE A 137 2.34 -34.66 -29.71
C ILE A 137 0.87 -34.21 -29.72
N SER A 138 0.08 -34.76 -30.63
CA SER A 138 -1.32 -34.37 -30.84
C SER A 138 -2.27 -35.13 -29.92
N ASP A 139 -2.63 -34.52 -28.77
CA ASP A 139 -3.70 -34.98 -27.88
C ASP A 139 -5.10 -34.65 -28.46
N LEU A 140 -5.36 -35.10 -29.69
CA LEU A 140 -6.68 -35.00 -30.33
C LEU A 140 -7.35 -36.38 -30.43
N PRO A 141 -8.65 -36.48 -30.10
CA PRO A 141 -9.41 -37.68 -30.37
C PRO A 141 -9.55 -37.89 -31.89
N PRO A 142 -9.53 -39.14 -32.38
CA PRO A 142 -10.08 -39.49 -33.68
C PRO A 142 -11.51 -38.98 -33.88
N GLU A 143 -11.95 -38.88 -35.13
CA GLU A 143 -13.32 -38.47 -35.49
C GLU A 143 -14.42 -39.29 -34.78
N ASN A 144 -14.12 -40.56 -34.49
CA ASN A 144 -15.06 -41.47 -33.83
C ASN A 144 -15.12 -41.30 -32.29
N GLU A 145 -14.21 -40.52 -31.70
CA GLU A 145 -14.02 -40.39 -30.24
C GLU A 145 -14.35 -38.99 -29.69
N THR A 146 -14.65 -38.01 -30.54
CA THR A 146 -15.09 -36.68 -30.10
C THR A 146 -16.43 -36.76 -29.36
N ASN A 147 -16.56 -36.03 -28.25
CA ASN A 147 -17.76 -36.08 -27.40
C ASN A 147 -19.04 -35.56 -28.09
N GLY A 148 -18.91 -34.86 -29.22
CA GLY A 148 -19.99 -34.31 -30.05
C GLY A 148 -19.59 -32.99 -30.71
N TYR A 149 -20.55 -32.37 -31.39
CA TYR A 149 -20.40 -31.13 -32.15
C TYR A 149 -21.02 -29.94 -31.41
N ILE A 150 -20.33 -28.79 -31.37
CA ILE A 150 -20.86 -27.54 -30.81
C ILE A 150 -20.94 -26.44 -31.84
N PHE A 151 -22.08 -25.73 -31.83
CA PHE A 151 -22.41 -24.64 -32.74
C PHE A 151 -22.64 -23.36 -31.93
N ILE A 152 -21.86 -22.32 -32.21
CA ILE A 152 -21.77 -21.14 -31.33
C ILE A 152 -22.20 -19.87 -32.07
N HIS A 153 -23.10 -19.11 -31.46
CA HIS A 153 -23.52 -17.79 -31.96
C HIS A 153 -22.80 -16.68 -31.20
N ALA A 154 -21.81 -16.07 -31.84
CA ALA A 154 -21.08 -14.92 -31.34
C ALA A 154 -21.94 -13.66 -31.46
N GLU A 155 -22.27 -13.01 -30.33
CA GLU A 155 -23.15 -11.83 -30.31
C GLU A 155 -22.42 -10.53 -29.91
N GLY A 156 -22.95 -9.39 -30.38
CA GLY A 156 -22.36 -8.06 -30.23
C GLY A 156 -21.52 -7.67 -31.45
N GLY A 157 -20.82 -6.53 -31.38
CA GLY A 157 -19.94 -6.07 -32.45
C GLY A 157 -18.59 -6.80 -32.51
N LEU A 158 -17.79 -6.57 -33.56
CA LEU A 158 -16.50 -7.22 -33.86
C LEU A 158 -15.65 -7.63 -32.63
N ASN A 159 -15.44 -6.69 -31.72
CA ASN A 159 -14.53 -6.86 -30.57
C ASN A 159 -15.14 -7.71 -29.43
N GLN A 160 -16.46 -7.88 -29.41
CA GLN A 160 -17.15 -8.89 -28.58
C GLN A 160 -17.15 -10.25 -29.28
N GLN A 161 -17.31 -10.27 -30.61
CA GLN A 161 -17.25 -11.48 -31.43
C GLN A 161 -15.87 -12.15 -31.37
N ARG A 162 -14.75 -11.42 -31.52
CA ARG A 162 -13.38 -11.95 -31.36
C ARG A 162 -13.21 -12.68 -30.01
N ILE A 163 -13.66 -12.06 -28.91
CA ILE A 163 -13.62 -12.64 -27.57
C ILE A 163 -14.54 -13.89 -27.47
N ALA A 164 -15.72 -13.85 -28.06
CA ALA A 164 -16.65 -14.98 -28.12
C ALA A 164 -16.03 -16.18 -28.87
N ILE A 165 -15.35 -15.95 -30.00
CA ILE A 165 -14.67 -16.99 -30.79
C ILE A 165 -13.48 -17.58 -30.01
N CYS A 166 -12.67 -16.76 -29.34
CA CYS A 166 -11.58 -17.26 -28.50
C CYS A 166 -12.09 -18.10 -27.32
N ASN A 167 -13.23 -17.72 -26.74
CA ASN A 167 -13.93 -18.52 -25.73
C ASN A 167 -14.54 -19.81 -26.34
N ALA A 168 -14.99 -19.78 -27.60
CA ALA A 168 -15.59 -20.93 -28.29
C ALA A 168 -14.58 -22.07 -28.49
N VAL A 169 -13.40 -21.77 -29.02
CA VAL A 169 -12.30 -22.74 -29.18
C VAL A 169 -11.86 -23.30 -27.82
N ALA A 170 -11.77 -22.46 -26.80
CA ALA A 170 -11.44 -22.90 -25.45
C ALA A 170 -12.49 -23.86 -24.85
N VAL A 171 -13.77 -23.57 -25.03
CA VAL A 171 -14.89 -24.43 -24.58
C VAL A 171 -14.95 -25.74 -25.36
N ALA A 172 -14.65 -25.73 -26.67
CA ALA A 172 -14.50 -26.95 -27.48
C ALA A 172 -13.39 -27.86 -26.91
N LYS A 173 -12.21 -27.30 -26.59
CA LYS A 173 -11.11 -28.07 -25.99
C LYS A 173 -11.43 -28.60 -24.59
N ILE A 174 -12.05 -27.79 -23.72
CA ILE A 174 -12.48 -28.21 -22.37
C ILE A 174 -13.42 -29.43 -22.43
N MET A 175 -14.32 -29.49 -23.42
CA MET A 175 -15.31 -30.56 -23.56
C MET A 175 -14.85 -31.70 -24.50
N ASN A 176 -13.64 -31.63 -25.06
CA ASN A 176 -13.15 -32.50 -26.13
C ASN A 176 -14.18 -32.72 -27.27
N ALA A 177 -14.74 -31.61 -27.75
CA ALA A 177 -15.83 -31.55 -28.72
C ALA A 177 -15.36 -30.88 -30.03
N THR A 178 -15.97 -31.27 -31.16
CA THR A 178 -15.72 -30.65 -32.47
C THR A 178 -16.43 -29.30 -32.55
N LEU A 179 -15.72 -28.26 -32.96
CA LEU A 179 -16.29 -26.92 -33.16
C LEU A 179 -16.78 -26.78 -34.61
N ILE A 180 -18.05 -26.45 -34.80
CA ILE A 180 -18.55 -25.95 -36.09
C ILE A 180 -18.27 -24.44 -36.14
N LEU A 181 -17.92 -23.91 -37.32
CA LEU A 181 -17.52 -22.52 -37.53
C LEU A 181 -18.49 -21.52 -36.83
N PRO A 182 -18.01 -20.59 -35.99
CA PRO A 182 -18.89 -19.72 -35.22
C PRO A 182 -19.71 -18.76 -36.10
N VAL A 183 -21.03 -18.74 -35.90
CA VAL A 183 -21.91 -17.79 -36.59
C VAL A 183 -21.87 -16.44 -35.87
N LEU A 184 -21.42 -15.40 -36.58
CA LEU A 184 -21.60 -14.02 -36.16
C LEU A 184 -23.10 -13.69 -36.22
N LYS A 185 -23.68 -13.22 -35.11
CA LYS A 185 -25.11 -12.95 -35.02
C LYS A 185 -25.39 -11.46 -34.86
N GLN A 186 -26.26 -10.96 -35.76
CA GLN A 186 -26.75 -9.59 -35.85
C GLN A 186 -26.96 -8.91 -34.48
N ASP A 187 -26.28 -7.79 -34.28
CA ASP A 187 -26.54 -6.86 -33.18
C ASP A 187 -27.78 -6.01 -33.53
N GLN A 188 -28.73 -5.92 -32.58
CA GLN A 188 -29.97 -5.15 -32.75
C GLN A 188 -29.73 -3.65 -32.97
N ILE A 189 -28.57 -3.12 -32.56
CA ILE A 189 -28.21 -1.71 -32.68
C ILE A 189 -27.62 -1.41 -34.07
N TRP A 190 -26.82 -2.32 -34.63
CA TRP A 190 -26.03 -2.08 -35.85
C TRP A 190 -26.61 -2.73 -37.12
N LYS A 191 -27.60 -3.62 -37.00
CA LYS A 191 -28.30 -4.32 -38.10
C LYS A 191 -27.44 -5.18 -39.04
N ASP A 192 -26.16 -5.35 -38.72
CA ASP A 192 -25.17 -6.03 -39.57
C ASP A 192 -25.54 -7.50 -39.89
N GLN A 193 -25.25 -7.94 -41.12
CA GLN A 193 -25.46 -9.30 -41.63
C GLN A 193 -24.15 -10.08 -41.88
N THR A 194 -23.00 -9.44 -41.64
CA THR A 194 -21.64 -9.98 -41.80
C THR A 194 -21.47 -11.41 -41.22
N LYS A 195 -20.97 -12.33 -42.05
CA LYS A 195 -20.56 -13.70 -41.69
C LYS A 195 -19.13 -13.75 -41.13
N PHE A 196 -18.71 -14.93 -40.66
CA PHE A 196 -17.32 -15.18 -40.25
C PHE A 196 -16.34 -15.02 -41.43
N GLU A 197 -16.69 -15.60 -42.58
CA GLU A 197 -15.90 -15.59 -43.82
C GLU A 197 -15.77 -14.22 -44.48
N ASP A 198 -16.66 -13.26 -44.16
CA ASP A 198 -16.61 -11.88 -44.65
C ASP A 198 -15.55 -11.02 -43.91
N ILE A 199 -14.90 -11.56 -42.87
CA ILE A 199 -14.02 -10.81 -41.94
C ILE A 199 -12.71 -11.54 -41.64
N PHE A 200 -12.77 -12.85 -41.42
CA PHE A 200 -11.62 -13.65 -40.97
C PHE A 200 -11.25 -14.71 -42.01
N ASP A 201 -9.94 -14.92 -42.17
CA ASP A 201 -9.41 -16.02 -42.99
C ASP A 201 -9.78 -17.38 -42.36
N VAL A 202 -10.77 -18.06 -42.95
CA VAL A 202 -11.31 -19.34 -42.48
C VAL A 202 -10.28 -20.47 -42.64
N ASP A 203 -9.50 -20.44 -43.71
CA ASP A 203 -8.55 -21.50 -44.04
C ASP A 203 -7.33 -21.45 -43.11
N HIS A 204 -6.77 -20.26 -42.88
CA HIS A 204 -5.74 -20.04 -41.85
C HIS A 204 -6.28 -20.35 -40.44
N PHE A 205 -7.52 -19.95 -40.11
CA PHE A 205 -8.12 -20.22 -38.80
C PHE A 205 -8.26 -21.72 -38.52
N ILE A 206 -8.70 -22.51 -39.51
CA ILE A 206 -8.83 -23.97 -39.39
C ILE A 206 -7.44 -24.63 -39.37
N ASP A 207 -6.54 -24.30 -40.31
CA ASP A 207 -5.24 -24.97 -40.40
C ASP A 207 -4.35 -24.73 -39.18
N TYR A 208 -4.31 -23.47 -38.71
CA TYR A 208 -3.45 -23.10 -37.59
C TYR A 208 -3.87 -23.80 -36.28
N LEU A 209 -5.17 -24.05 -36.10
CA LEU A 209 -5.76 -24.68 -34.91
C LEU A 209 -5.95 -26.21 -35.03
N LYS A 210 -5.64 -26.84 -36.18
CA LYS A 210 -5.96 -28.26 -36.48
C LYS A 210 -5.36 -29.31 -35.55
N TYR A 211 -4.43 -28.94 -34.66
CA TYR A 211 -3.86 -29.80 -33.61
C TYR A 211 -4.32 -29.42 -32.19
N ASP A 212 -4.92 -28.25 -32.01
CA ASP A 212 -5.49 -27.81 -30.74
C ASP A 212 -6.93 -28.31 -30.59
N VAL A 213 -7.77 -28.07 -31.60
CA VAL A 213 -9.21 -28.38 -31.63
C VAL A 213 -9.61 -28.81 -33.03
N ARG A 214 -10.47 -29.83 -33.17
CA ARG A 214 -11.08 -30.18 -34.46
C ARG A 214 -12.14 -29.14 -34.82
N ILE A 215 -11.98 -28.48 -35.97
CA ILE A 215 -12.91 -27.47 -36.49
C ILE A 215 -13.45 -27.94 -37.84
N VAL A 216 -14.76 -27.77 -38.07
CA VAL A 216 -15.43 -28.04 -39.34
C VAL A 216 -16.14 -26.77 -39.83
N ARG A 217 -16.20 -26.55 -41.15
CA ARG A 217 -16.89 -25.38 -41.72
C ARG A 217 -18.39 -25.41 -41.41
N ASP A 218 -19.01 -26.56 -41.61
CA ASP A 218 -20.47 -26.73 -41.56
C ASP A 218 -20.89 -28.01 -40.82
N ILE A 219 -22.21 -28.22 -40.69
CA ILE A 219 -22.79 -29.41 -40.08
C ILE A 219 -22.52 -30.65 -40.98
N PRO A 220 -21.99 -31.77 -40.47
CA PRO A 220 -21.71 -32.95 -41.28
C PRO A 220 -22.96 -33.52 -41.97
N GLU A 221 -22.84 -33.89 -43.25
CA GLU A 221 -23.98 -34.29 -44.10
C GLU A 221 -24.74 -35.53 -43.57
N TRP A 222 -24.05 -36.45 -42.90
CA TRP A 222 -24.65 -37.65 -42.30
C TRP A 222 -25.64 -37.37 -41.16
N PHE A 223 -25.75 -36.12 -40.68
CA PHE A 223 -26.78 -35.67 -39.75
C PHE A 223 -28.15 -35.46 -40.45
N THR A 224 -28.45 -36.32 -41.43
CA THR A 224 -29.39 -36.10 -42.53
C THR A 224 -30.86 -35.94 -42.14
N ASP A 225 -31.28 -36.42 -40.96
CA ASP A 225 -32.64 -36.18 -40.46
C ASP A 225 -32.79 -34.74 -39.97
N LYS A 226 -33.31 -33.91 -40.88
CA LYS A 226 -33.60 -32.50 -40.63
C LYS A 226 -34.55 -32.30 -39.44
N SER A 227 -35.44 -33.26 -39.12
CA SER A 227 -36.39 -33.14 -38.01
C SER A 227 -35.70 -33.26 -36.64
N GLU A 228 -34.78 -34.21 -36.48
CA GLU A 228 -33.92 -34.32 -35.29
C GLU A 228 -32.96 -33.13 -35.19
N LEU A 229 -32.34 -32.74 -36.31
CA LEU A 229 -31.40 -31.60 -36.36
C LEU A 229 -32.06 -30.29 -35.93
N PHE A 230 -33.24 -29.96 -36.48
CA PHE A 230 -34.02 -28.79 -36.05
C PHE A 230 -34.41 -28.87 -34.56
N THR A 231 -34.79 -30.05 -34.07
CA THR A 231 -35.20 -30.26 -32.68
C THR A 231 -34.03 -30.08 -31.71
N SER A 232 -32.85 -30.63 -32.03
CA SER A 232 -31.63 -30.52 -31.23
C SER A 232 -31.07 -29.09 -31.22
N ILE A 233 -31.08 -28.39 -32.36
CA ILE A 233 -30.69 -26.97 -32.42
C ILE A 233 -31.67 -26.07 -31.65
N ARG A 234 -32.98 -26.38 -31.64
CA ARG A 234 -33.99 -25.68 -30.80
C ARG A 234 -33.74 -25.85 -29.31
N ARG A 235 -33.22 -27.00 -28.86
CA ARG A 235 -32.85 -27.30 -27.47
C ARG A 235 -31.50 -26.66 -27.07
N THR A 236 -31.35 -25.38 -27.38
CA THR A 236 -30.22 -24.53 -26.95
C THR A 236 -30.07 -24.53 -25.43
N VAL A 237 -28.83 -24.54 -24.92
CA VAL A 237 -28.56 -24.28 -23.48
C VAL A 237 -28.82 -22.81 -23.17
N LYS A 238 -30.06 -22.51 -22.80
CA LYS A 238 -30.46 -21.20 -22.30
C LYS A 238 -29.81 -20.97 -20.93
N ASN A 239 -29.52 -19.71 -20.63
CA ASN A 239 -29.03 -19.24 -19.31
C ASN A 239 -27.61 -19.69 -18.91
N ILE A 240 -26.67 -19.87 -19.85
CA ILE A 240 -25.22 -19.95 -19.51
C ILE A 240 -24.83 -18.67 -18.75
N PRO A 241 -24.25 -18.74 -17.53
CA PRO A 241 -23.86 -17.55 -16.77
C PRO A 241 -22.91 -16.62 -17.52
N LYS A 242 -22.86 -15.34 -17.14
CA LYS A 242 -21.74 -14.47 -17.59
C LYS A 242 -20.49 -14.91 -16.83
N TYR A 243 -19.37 -15.07 -17.54
CA TYR A 243 -18.10 -15.59 -17.00
C TYR A 243 -18.22 -16.96 -16.32
N ALA A 244 -18.97 -17.91 -16.90
CA ALA A 244 -19.11 -19.24 -16.32
C ALA A 244 -17.75 -19.97 -16.21
N PRO A 245 -17.47 -20.69 -15.10
CA PRO A 245 -16.20 -21.40 -14.92
C PRO A 245 -16.09 -22.60 -15.87
N ALA A 246 -14.88 -23.08 -16.14
CA ALA A 246 -14.65 -24.25 -17.00
C ALA A 246 -15.49 -25.48 -16.56
N GLN A 247 -15.58 -25.72 -15.25
CA GLN A 247 -16.37 -26.82 -14.68
C GLN A 247 -17.87 -26.75 -15.03
N PHE A 248 -18.46 -25.55 -15.20
CA PHE A 248 -19.87 -25.42 -15.57
C PHE A 248 -20.17 -26.13 -16.91
N TYR A 249 -19.23 -26.07 -17.86
CA TYR A 249 -19.36 -26.74 -19.15
C TYR A 249 -19.27 -28.26 -19.03
N ILE A 250 -18.37 -28.76 -18.17
CA ILE A 250 -18.22 -30.20 -17.87
C ILE A 250 -19.49 -30.75 -17.19
N ASP A 251 -20.07 -30.00 -16.26
CA ASP A 251 -21.22 -30.47 -15.46
C ASP A 251 -22.57 -30.29 -16.19
N ASN A 252 -22.76 -29.20 -16.95
CA ASN A 252 -24.08 -28.78 -17.44
C ASN A 252 -24.24 -28.84 -18.97
N VAL A 253 -23.15 -28.96 -19.73
CA VAL A 253 -23.17 -28.85 -21.19
C VAL A 253 -22.67 -30.15 -21.84
N LEU A 254 -21.52 -30.67 -21.42
CA LEU A 254 -20.93 -31.93 -21.88
C LEU A 254 -21.89 -33.14 -21.81
N PRO A 255 -22.68 -33.38 -20.74
CA PRO A 255 -23.58 -34.53 -20.69
C PRO A 255 -24.66 -34.46 -21.77
N ARG A 256 -25.15 -33.25 -22.07
CA ARG A 256 -26.19 -33.01 -23.09
C ARG A 256 -25.62 -33.08 -24.51
N ILE A 257 -24.35 -32.70 -24.71
CA ILE A 257 -23.64 -32.91 -25.98
C ILE A 257 -23.49 -34.41 -26.26
N LYS A 258 -23.08 -35.20 -25.24
CA LYS A 258 -23.01 -36.67 -25.36
C LYS A 258 -24.36 -37.30 -25.71
N GLU A 259 -25.44 -36.80 -25.12
CA GLU A 259 -26.81 -37.26 -25.35
C GLU A 259 -27.36 -36.91 -26.75
N LYS A 260 -27.05 -35.71 -27.29
CA LYS A 260 -27.68 -35.19 -28.52
C LYS A 260 -26.77 -35.09 -29.74
N LYS A 261 -25.47 -35.42 -29.59
CA LYS A 261 -24.40 -35.38 -30.60
C LYS A 261 -24.11 -34.01 -31.23
N ILE A 262 -25.08 -33.10 -31.35
CA ILE A 262 -24.92 -31.69 -31.74
C ILE A 262 -25.63 -30.76 -30.75
N MET A 263 -25.02 -29.63 -30.41
CA MET A 263 -25.58 -28.65 -29.49
C MET A 263 -25.28 -27.21 -29.88
N ALA A 264 -26.33 -26.37 -29.87
CA ALA A 264 -26.19 -24.94 -30.07
C ALA A 264 -26.07 -24.16 -28.74
N LEU A 265 -25.10 -23.26 -28.63
CA LEU A 265 -24.92 -22.36 -27.48
C LEU A 265 -25.25 -20.91 -27.90
N LYS A 266 -26.34 -20.36 -27.38
CA LYS A 266 -26.85 -19.01 -27.69
C LYS A 266 -27.50 -18.41 -26.43
N PRO A 267 -27.26 -17.13 -26.06
CA PRO A 267 -26.35 -16.15 -26.66
C PRO A 267 -24.90 -16.29 -26.15
N PHE A 268 -23.90 -16.35 -27.03
CA PHE A 268 -22.49 -16.58 -26.65
C PHE A 268 -21.63 -15.32 -26.81
N VAL A 269 -21.07 -14.84 -25.70
CA VAL A 269 -20.19 -13.65 -25.60
C VAL A 269 -19.13 -13.94 -24.51
N ASP A 270 -19.10 -13.14 -23.45
CA ASP A 270 -18.32 -13.35 -22.22
C ASP A 270 -18.87 -14.54 -21.39
N ARG A 271 -18.89 -15.75 -21.95
CA ARG A 271 -19.49 -16.95 -21.32
C ARG A 271 -18.47 -17.89 -20.68
N LEU A 272 -17.18 -17.73 -20.96
CA LEU A 272 -16.10 -18.41 -20.23
C LEU A 272 -15.41 -17.39 -19.31
N GLY A 273 -15.24 -17.72 -18.04
CA GLY A 273 -14.57 -16.89 -17.05
C GLY A 273 -13.05 -16.84 -17.21
N TYR A 274 -12.38 -16.38 -16.15
CA TYR A 274 -10.91 -16.35 -16.05
C TYR A 274 -10.45 -17.26 -14.91
N ASP A 275 -11.11 -17.18 -13.75
CA ASP A 275 -10.98 -18.09 -12.60
C ASP A 275 -11.09 -19.58 -13.00
N ASN A 276 -10.19 -20.40 -12.45
CA ASN A 276 -10.18 -21.86 -12.57
C ASN A 276 -10.13 -22.40 -14.02
N VAL A 277 -9.77 -21.57 -15.01
CA VAL A 277 -9.47 -22.03 -16.37
C VAL A 277 -8.00 -22.48 -16.44
N PRO A 278 -7.67 -23.71 -16.89
CA PRO A 278 -6.29 -24.20 -16.91
C PRO A 278 -5.33 -23.30 -17.72
N PRO A 279 -4.04 -23.15 -17.32
CA PRO A 279 -3.11 -22.25 -17.98
C PRO A 279 -2.95 -22.46 -19.49
N GLU A 280 -2.88 -23.71 -19.96
CA GLU A 280 -2.77 -24.00 -21.40
C GLU A 280 -4.07 -23.70 -22.18
N ILE A 281 -5.24 -23.74 -21.53
CA ILE A 281 -6.50 -23.28 -22.15
C ILE A 281 -6.55 -21.75 -22.26
N ASN A 282 -6.03 -21.03 -21.26
CA ASN A 282 -5.84 -19.58 -21.38
C ASN A 282 -4.78 -19.22 -22.43
N ARG A 283 -3.72 -20.02 -22.56
CA ARG A 283 -2.71 -19.89 -23.62
C ARG A 283 -3.26 -20.18 -25.01
N LEU A 284 -4.20 -21.13 -25.14
CA LEU A 284 -4.98 -21.33 -26.36
C LEU A 284 -5.87 -20.13 -26.69
N ARG A 285 -6.57 -19.54 -25.70
CA ARG A 285 -7.32 -18.27 -25.91
C ARG A 285 -6.42 -17.14 -26.44
N CYS A 286 -5.19 -17.00 -25.91
CA CYS A 286 -4.20 -16.08 -26.47
C CYS A 286 -3.85 -16.41 -27.93
N ARG A 287 -3.56 -17.70 -28.23
CA ARG A 287 -3.19 -18.17 -29.57
C ARG A 287 -4.27 -17.87 -30.59
N VAL A 288 -5.53 -18.12 -30.24
CA VAL A 288 -6.68 -17.83 -31.11
C VAL A 288 -6.77 -16.32 -31.39
N ASN A 289 -6.67 -15.48 -30.36
CA ASN A 289 -6.83 -14.03 -30.52
C ASN A 289 -5.71 -13.34 -31.31
N TYR A 290 -4.45 -13.78 -31.12
CA TYR A 290 -3.27 -13.10 -31.67
C TYR A 290 -2.70 -13.76 -32.94
N HIS A 291 -3.06 -15.01 -33.23
CA HIS A 291 -2.51 -15.74 -34.39
C HIS A 291 -3.58 -16.37 -35.30
N ALA A 292 -4.59 -17.05 -34.75
CA ALA A 292 -5.60 -17.73 -35.59
C ALA A 292 -6.62 -16.74 -36.21
N LEU A 293 -7.03 -15.71 -35.48
CA LEU A 293 -7.97 -14.69 -35.95
C LEU A 293 -7.26 -13.55 -36.72
N LYS A 294 -6.70 -13.89 -37.89
CA LYS A 294 -6.32 -12.92 -38.92
C LYS A 294 -7.56 -12.33 -39.60
N PHE A 295 -7.44 -11.10 -40.10
CA PHE A 295 -8.47 -10.54 -40.98
C PHE A 295 -8.26 -11.02 -42.43
N LEU A 296 -9.23 -10.81 -43.31
CA LEU A 296 -9.04 -11.01 -44.75
C LEU A 296 -7.92 -10.08 -45.30
N PRO A 297 -7.12 -10.52 -46.29
CA PRO A 297 -6.04 -9.70 -46.87
C PRO A 297 -6.49 -8.31 -47.31
N GLU A 298 -7.65 -8.18 -47.95
CA GLU A 298 -8.22 -6.88 -48.39
C GLU A 298 -8.37 -5.87 -47.23
N ILE A 299 -8.71 -6.34 -46.02
CA ILE A 299 -8.85 -5.51 -44.81
C ILE A 299 -7.46 -5.14 -44.28
N GLU A 300 -6.49 -6.06 -44.33
CA GLU A 300 -5.12 -5.81 -43.87
C GLU A 300 -4.41 -4.82 -44.81
N GLU A 301 -4.47 -5.00 -46.13
CA GLU A 301 -3.92 -4.11 -47.16
C GLU A 301 -4.51 -2.70 -47.09
N MET A 302 -5.84 -2.57 -47.01
CA MET A 302 -6.50 -1.26 -46.86
C MET A 302 -6.11 -0.58 -45.54
N SER A 303 -5.85 -1.34 -44.47
CA SER A 303 -5.33 -0.77 -43.23
C SER A 303 -3.90 -0.23 -43.40
N ASP A 304 -3.02 -0.92 -44.13
CA ASP A 304 -1.65 -0.46 -44.39
C ASP A 304 -1.61 0.73 -45.35
N LEU A 305 -2.54 0.83 -46.29
CA LEU A 305 -2.74 2.02 -47.11
C LEU A 305 -3.12 3.24 -46.25
N LEU A 306 -4.06 3.08 -45.30
CA LEU A 306 -4.46 4.13 -44.35
C LEU A 306 -3.30 4.54 -43.41
N VAL A 307 -2.52 3.58 -42.91
CA VAL A 307 -1.34 3.84 -42.06
C VAL A 307 -0.23 4.56 -42.85
N SER A 308 0.03 4.12 -44.09
CA SER A 308 1.02 4.75 -44.98
C SER A 308 0.62 6.18 -45.32
N ARG A 309 -0.67 6.41 -45.61
CA ARG A 309 -1.21 7.76 -45.80
C ARG A 309 -1.02 8.60 -44.54
N MET A 310 -1.36 8.10 -43.35
CA MET A 310 -1.16 8.82 -42.07
C MET A 310 0.29 9.20 -41.80
N ARG A 311 1.25 8.29 -42.02
CA ARG A 311 2.67 8.58 -41.79
C ARG A 311 3.22 9.61 -42.78
N ASN A 312 2.73 9.62 -44.03
CA ASN A 312 3.29 10.44 -45.11
C ASN A 312 2.56 11.77 -45.40
N ARG A 313 1.51 12.15 -44.64
CA ARG A 313 0.69 13.36 -44.91
C ARG A 313 1.48 14.67 -45.00
N THR A 314 2.64 14.73 -44.36
CA THR A 314 3.52 15.91 -44.28
C THR A 314 4.73 15.84 -45.21
N GLY A 315 4.76 14.90 -46.17
CA GLY A 315 5.88 14.69 -47.11
C GLY A 315 7.11 14.01 -46.50
N VAL A 316 7.19 13.92 -45.17
CA VAL A 316 8.19 13.17 -44.40
C VAL A 316 7.45 12.17 -43.52
N SER A 317 7.95 10.94 -43.44
CA SER A 317 7.35 9.88 -42.61
C SER A 317 7.42 10.25 -41.12
N ASN A 318 6.28 10.67 -40.57
CA ASN A 318 6.14 11.16 -39.20
C ASN A 318 5.29 10.20 -38.34
N PRO A 319 5.51 10.17 -37.01
CA PRO A 319 4.69 9.37 -36.10
C PRO A 319 3.26 9.95 -35.98
N TYR A 320 2.29 9.08 -35.68
CA TYR A 320 0.91 9.47 -35.47
C TYR A 320 0.28 8.80 -34.24
N MET A 321 -0.67 9.52 -33.66
CA MET A 321 -1.49 9.09 -32.53
C MET A 321 -2.81 8.54 -33.06
N ALA A 322 -3.28 7.42 -32.51
CA ALA A 322 -4.65 6.94 -32.76
C ALA A 322 -5.51 7.12 -31.52
N LEU A 323 -6.53 7.97 -31.62
CA LEU A 323 -7.44 8.34 -30.55
C LEU A 323 -8.77 7.60 -30.69
N HIS A 324 -9.02 6.64 -29.80
CA HIS A 324 -10.31 5.96 -29.67
C HIS A 324 -11.29 6.81 -28.85
N LEU A 325 -12.05 7.66 -29.56
CA LEU A 325 -12.99 8.62 -28.99
C LEU A 325 -14.37 7.99 -28.79
N ARG A 326 -14.58 7.41 -27.61
CA ARG A 326 -15.80 6.68 -27.22
C ARG A 326 -16.92 7.61 -26.72
N PHE A 327 -17.28 8.60 -27.55
CA PHE A 327 -18.29 9.63 -27.26
C PHE A 327 -19.51 9.54 -28.21
N GLU A 328 -19.87 8.33 -28.63
CA GLU A 328 -21.00 8.07 -29.53
C GLU A 328 -22.34 8.17 -28.77
N LYS A 329 -23.44 8.50 -29.49
CA LYS A 329 -24.79 8.68 -28.90
C LYS A 329 -25.21 7.51 -27.99
N GLY A 330 -24.92 6.27 -28.39
CA GLY A 330 -25.22 5.06 -27.61
C GLY A 330 -24.46 4.99 -26.28
N MET A 331 -23.17 5.36 -26.26
CA MET A 331 -22.33 5.37 -25.06
C MET A 331 -22.73 6.50 -24.11
N VAL A 332 -22.96 7.70 -24.65
CA VAL A 332 -23.47 8.85 -23.89
C VAL A 332 -24.83 8.49 -23.26
N GLY A 333 -25.73 7.86 -24.02
CA GLY A 333 -26.99 7.31 -23.52
C GLY A 333 -26.79 6.34 -22.35
N LEU A 334 -26.08 5.23 -22.60
CA LEU A 334 -25.89 4.10 -21.69
C LEU A 334 -25.17 4.47 -20.37
N SER A 335 -24.28 5.47 -20.39
CA SER A 335 -23.57 5.91 -19.18
C SER A 335 -24.53 6.48 -18.10
N PHE A 336 -25.63 7.10 -18.52
CA PHE A 336 -26.48 8.01 -17.72
C PHE A 336 -25.69 9.15 -17.04
N CYS A 337 -24.51 9.50 -17.55
CA CYS A 337 -23.83 10.74 -17.14
C CYS A 337 -24.53 11.95 -17.77
N ASP A 338 -24.45 13.11 -17.10
CA ASP A 338 -24.78 14.39 -17.71
C ASP A 338 -23.50 15.11 -18.14
N PHE A 339 -23.66 15.97 -19.14
CA PHE A 339 -22.59 16.59 -19.92
C PHE A 339 -22.98 18.02 -20.28
N VAL A 340 -22.04 18.84 -20.76
CA VAL A 340 -22.37 20.18 -21.27
C VAL A 340 -23.05 20.06 -22.64
N GLY A 341 -24.13 20.79 -22.87
CA GLY A 341 -24.93 20.70 -24.10
C GLY A 341 -26.22 21.50 -23.99
N THR A 342 -26.88 21.77 -25.12
CA THR A 342 -28.08 22.61 -25.16
C THR A 342 -29.29 21.94 -24.50
N ARG A 343 -30.34 22.72 -24.19
CA ARG A 343 -31.60 22.18 -23.66
C ARG A 343 -32.17 21.11 -24.60
N ASP A 344 -32.09 21.32 -25.91
CA ASP A 344 -32.61 20.42 -26.94
C ASP A 344 -31.75 19.16 -27.11
N GLU A 345 -30.43 19.27 -26.93
CA GLU A 345 -29.55 18.09 -26.83
C GLU A 345 -29.91 17.22 -25.63
N LYS A 346 -30.07 17.83 -24.45
CA LYS A 346 -30.46 17.12 -23.22
C LYS A 346 -31.85 16.50 -23.32
N ALA A 347 -32.82 17.21 -23.91
CA ALA A 347 -34.16 16.68 -24.19
C ALA A 347 -34.11 15.44 -25.10
N ARG A 348 -33.48 15.54 -26.27
CA ARG A 348 -33.34 14.42 -27.23
C ARG A 348 -32.54 13.23 -26.67
N MET A 349 -31.59 13.48 -25.75
CA MET A 349 -30.90 12.42 -25.01
C MET A 349 -31.79 11.77 -23.95
N GLY A 350 -32.67 12.54 -23.29
CA GLY A 350 -33.67 12.03 -22.36
C GLY A 350 -34.70 11.12 -23.05
N GLU A 351 -35.22 11.54 -24.20
CA GLU A 351 -36.12 10.74 -25.05
C GLU A 351 -35.45 9.43 -25.50
N TYR A 352 -34.20 9.52 -25.97
CA TYR A 352 -33.42 8.35 -26.37
C TYR A 352 -33.21 7.37 -25.20
N ARG A 353 -32.86 7.88 -24.00
CA ARG A 353 -32.74 7.04 -22.79
C ARG A 353 -34.08 6.41 -22.37
N LYS A 354 -35.20 7.13 -22.51
CA LYS A 354 -36.56 6.62 -22.26
C LYS A 354 -36.94 5.50 -23.23
N LYS A 355 -36.55 5.62 -24.51
CA LYS A 355 -36.80 4.61 -25.56
C LYS A 355 -35.96 3.35 -25.36
N GLU A 356 -34.64 3.48 -25.24
CA GLU A 356 -33.73 2.32 -25.24
C GLU A 356 -33.63 1.62 -23.87
N TRP A 357 -33.86 2.35 -22.77
CA TRP A 357 -33.78 1.79 -21.40
C TRP A 357 -34.95 2.20 -20.48
N PRO A 358 -36.23 1.97 -20.87
CA PRO A 358 -37.41 2.43 -20.11
C PRO A 358 -37.47 1.92 -18.66
N ARG A 359 -36.94 0.71 -18.37
CA ARG A 359 -36.86 0.18 -16.99
C ARG A 359 -35.82 0.90 -16.10
N ARG A 360 -34.86 1.62 -16.69
CA ARG A 360 -33.82 2.39 -15.97
C ARG A 360 -34.12 3.90 -15.99
N TYR A 361 -34.75 4.40 -17.04
CA TYR A 361 -35.06 5.82 -17.21
C TYR A 361 -36.53 6.10 -16.84
N LYS A 362 -36.77 6.45 -15.57
CA LYS A 362 -38.08 6.91 -15.08
C LYS A 362 -38.30 8.40 -15.42
N ASN A 363 -38.15 9.30 -14.44
CA ASN A 363 -38.52 10.72 -14.55
C ASN A 363 -37.31 11.68 -14.66
N GLY A 364 -36.09 11.17 -14.88
CA GLY A 364 -34.86 11.97 -15.04
C GLY A 364 -34.30 12.63 -13.76
N SER A 365 -35.14 13.07 -12.83
CA SER A 365 -34.78 13.86 -11.64
C SER A 365 -33.64 13.27 -10.79
N HIS A 366 -33.66 11.97 -10.52
CA HIS A 366 -32.64 11.25 -9.74
C HIS A 366 -31.28 11.11 -10.45
N LEU A 367 -31.15 11.49 -11.72
CA LEU A 367 -29.94 11.25 -12.49
C LEU A 367 -28.81 12.26 -12.22
N TRP A 368 -29.09 13.46 -11.72
CA TRP A 368 -28.04 14.48 -11.51
C TRP A 368 -27.01 14.07 -10.45
N GLN A 369 -27.46 13.66 -9.25
CA GLN A 369 -26.58 13.15 -8.19
C GLN A 369 -25.84 11.88 -8.65
N LEU A 370 -26.55 10.94 -9.31
CA LEU A 370 -25.96 9.72 -9.84
C LEU A 370 -24.93 9.99 -10.95
N ALA A 371 -25.13 11.02 -11.78
CA ALA A 371 -24.19 11.43 -12.81
C ALA A 371 -22.92 12.07 -12.22
N LEU A 372 -23.08 12.92 -11.19
CA LEU A 372 -21.94 13.49 -10.45
C LEU A 372 -21.11 12.40 -9.76
N GLN A 373 -21.78 11.45 -9.09
CA GLN A 373 -21.11 10.29 -8.50
C GLN A 373 -20.37 9.49 -9.58
N LYS A 374 -21.02 9.13 -10.69
CA LYS A 374 -20.38 8.43 -11.81
C LYS A 374 -19.22 9.19 -12.43
N ARG A 375 -19.22 10.52 -12.41
CA ARG A 375 -18.08 11.33 -12.89
C ARG A 375 -16.90 11.19 -11.92
N LYS A 376 -17.13 11.33 -10.61
CA LYS A 376 -16.13 11.10 -9.54
C LYS A 376 -15.55 9.69 -9.56
N GLU A 377 -16.38 8.67 -9.78
CA GLU A 377 -15.99 7.26 -9.94
C GLU A 377 -15.29 6.97 -11.29
N GLY A 378 -15.07 7.97 -12.14
CA GLY A 378 -14.47 7.79 -13.48
C GLY A 378 -15.30 6.93 -14.43
N ARG A 379 -16.61 6.75 -14.19
CA ARG A 379 -17.53 5.91 -14.98
C ARG A 379 -18.15 6.61 -16.20
N CYS A 380 -17.87 7.90 -16.43
CA CYS A 380 -18.26 8.60 -17.66
C CYS A 380 -17.20 8.44 -18.78
N PRO A 381 -17.57 8.54 -20.07
CA PRO A 381 -16.62 8.89 -21.14
C PRO A 381 -16.16 10.35 -21.00
N LEU A 382 -14.93 10.65 -21.44
CA LEU A 382 -14.44 12.04 -21.53
C LEU A 382 -15.04 12.77 -22.73
N GLU A 383 -15.28 14.06 -22.57
CA GLU A 383 -15.66 14.97 -23.66
C GLU A 383 -14.47 15.24 -24.62
N PRO A 384 -14.68 15.52 -25.92
CA PRO A 384 -13.58 15.77 -26.85
C PRO A 384 -12.67 16.95 -26.43
N GLY A 385 -13.23 17.99 -25.81
CA GLY A 385 -12.46 19.10 -25.24
C GLY A 385 -11.65 18.74 -23.99
N GLU A 386 -12.15 17.85 -23.13
CA GLU A 386 -11.39 17.33 -21.97
C GLU A 386 -10.19 16.51 -22.43
N VAL A 387 -10.37 15.70 -23.49
CA VAL A 387 -9.29 14.94 -24.13
C VAL A 387 -8.26 15.88 -24.74
N ALA A 388 -8.69 16.93 -25.44
CA ALA A 388 -7.81 17.93 -26.03
C ALA A 388 -6.92 18.61 -24.96
N VAL A 389 -7.53 19.02 -23.86
CA VAL A 389 -6.86 19.64 -22.71
C VAL A 389 -5.86 18.69 -22.06
N ILE A 390 -6.22 17.40 -21.84
CA ILE A 390 -5.29 16.39 -21.31
C ILE A 390 -4.10 16.17 -22.25
N LEU A 391 -4.32 16.06 -23.56
CA LEU A 391 -3.21 15.86 -24.53
C LEU A 391 -2.28 17.07 -24.58
N ARG A 392 -2.81 18.30 -24.52
CA ARG A 392 -1.99 19.52 -24.42
C ARG A 392 -1.21 19.57 -23.11
N ALA A 393 -1.80 19.15 -22.00
CA ALA A 393 -1.13 19.08 -20.70
C ALA A 393 -0.06 17.96 -20.62
N MET A 394 -0.23 16.86 -21.38
CA MET A 394 0.81 15.85 -21.59
C MET A 394 1.96 16.32 -22.51
N GLY A 395 1.93 17.55 -23.02
CA GLY A 395 2.99 18.13 -23.83
C GLY A 395 2.87 17.94 -25.35
N TYR A 396 1.77 17.37 -25.86
CA TYR A 396 1.64 17.16 -27.30
C TYR A 396 1.50 18.49 -28.07
N PRO A 397 2.33 18.75 -29.10
CA PRO A 397 2.27 19.97 -29.92
C PRO A 397 0.97 20.03 -30.76
N LYS A 398 0.56 21.23 -31.19
CA LYS A 398 -0.70 21.44 -31.94
C LYS A 398 -0.69 20.72 -33.30
N GLU A 399 0.51 20.47 -33.80
CA GLU A 399 0.87 19.87 -35.07
C GLU A 399 0.70 18.32 -35.04
N THR A 400 0.54 17.73 -33.84
CA THR A 400 0.40 16.28 -33.61
C THR A 400 -0.64 15.65 -34.54
N GLN A 401 -0.21 14.68 -35.35
CA GLN A 401 -1.10 13.94 -36.23
C GLN A 401 -1.96 12.96 -35.42
N ILE A 402 -3.29 13.11 -35.49
CA ILE A 402 -4.24 12.28 -34.73
C ILE A 402 -5.24 11.60 -35.68
N TYR A 403 -5.18 10.28 -35.78
CA TYR A 403 -6.24 9.46 -36.35
C TYR A 403 -7.36 9.26 -35.32
N VAL A 404 -8.61 9.59 -35.64
CA VAL A 404 -9.75 9.44 -34.72
C VAL A 404 -10.55 8.18 -35.07
N ALA A 405 -10.41 7.15 -34.25
CA ALA A 405 -11.27 5.96 -34.29
C ALA A 405 -12.54 6.22 -33.45
N SER A 406 -13.65 6.49 -34.12
CA SER A 406 -14.95 6.73 -33.48
C SER A 406 -16.11 6.35 -34.41
N GLY A 407 -17.26 6.04 -33.81
CA GLY A 407 -18.53 6.14 -34.52
C GLY A 407 -19.00 7.60 -34.64
N GLN A 408 -20.27 7.82 -34.94
CA GLN A 408 -20.82 9.18 -34.97
C GLN A 408 -20.79 9.83 -33.58
N VAL A 409 -19.89 10.80 -33.40
CA VAL A 409 -19.71 11.55 -32.15
C VAL A 409 -20.99 12.32 -31.81
N TYR A 410 -21.45 12.18 -30.56
CA TYR A 410 -22.63 12.88 -30.07
C TYR A 410 -22.39 14.40 -30.09
N GLY A 411 -23.34 15.17 -30.64
CA GLY A 411 -23.23 16.62 -30.87
C GLY A 411 -22.40 17.03 -32.10
N GLY A 412 -21.87 16.07 -32.87
CA GLY A 412 -21.25 16.33 -34.19
C GLY A 412 -20.07 17.31 -34.17
N GLN A 413 -19.97 18.15 -35.20
CA GLN A 413 -18.83 19.07 -35.38
C GLN A 413 -18.69 20.08 -34.24
N ASN A 414 -19.80 20.62 -33.70
CA ASN A 414 -19.78 21.54 -32.55
C ASN A 414 -19.08 20.91 -31.34
N ARG A 415 -19.28 19.61 -31.13
CA ARG A 415 -18.65 18.82 -30.06
C ARG A 415 -17.19 18.45 -30.34
N MET A 416 -16.81 18.35 -31.61
CA MET A 416 -15.44 18.09 -32.04
C MET A 416 -14.55 19.34 -32.15
N ALA A 417 -15.15 20.53 -32.32
CA ALA A 417 -14.43 21.79 -32.53
C ALA A 417 -13.35 22.08 -31.47
N PRO A 418 -13.55 21.88 -30.15
CA PRO A 418 -12.48 22.09 -29.16
C PRO A 418 -11.25 21.21 -29.40
N LEU A 419 -11.44 19.98 -29.87
CA LEU A 419 -10.36 19.05 -30.20
C LEU A 419 -9.68 19.43 -31.54
N LYS A 420 -10.46 19.75 -32.58
CA LYS A 420 -9.93 20.17 -33.90
C LYS A 420 -9.21 21.53 -33.85
N ASN A 421 -9.60 22.42 -32.92
CA ASN A 421 -8.92 23.70 -32.70
C ASN A 421 -7.55 23.53 -31.99
N MET A 422 -7.45 22.59 -31.04
CA MET A 422 -6.18 22.29 -30.35
C MET A 422 -5.25 21.39 -31.17
N PHE A 423 -5.80 20.56 -32.08
CA PHE A 423 -5.06 19.66 -32.96
C PHE A 423 -5.66 19.65 -34.38
N PRO A 424 -5.35 20.66 -35.23
CA PRO A 424 -5.93 20.76 -36.57
C PRO A 424 -5.56 19.60 -37.50
N SER A 425 -4.44 18.93 -37.23
CA SER A 425 -3.97 17.75 -37.97
C SER A 425 -4.83 16.49 -37.75
N LEU A 426 -5.90 16.52 -36.96
CA LEU A 426 -6.74 15.33 -36.75
C LEU A 426 -7.57 14.96 -37.98
N VAL A 427 -7.75 13.65 -38.19
CA VAL A 427 -8.51 13.08 -39.33
C VAL A 427 -9.22 11.79 -38.95
N THR A 428 -10.27 11.44 -39.70
CA THR A 428 -10.89 10.09 -39.69
C THR A 428 -10.54 9.30 -40.96
N LYS A 429 -10.87 8.00 -41.01
CA LYS A 429 -10.71 7.18 -42.25
C LYS A 429 -11.48 7.76 -43.45
N GLU A 430 -12.61 8.41 -43.20
CA GLU A 430 -13.43 9.07 -44.22
C GLU A 430 -12.77 10.37 -44.76
N GLU A 431 -11.76 10.91 -44.08
CA GLU A 431 -10.89 12.01 -44.55
C GLU A 431 -9.54 11.51 -45.12
N LEU A 432 -9.26 10.20 -45.11
CA LEU A 432 -8.00 9.56 -45.53
C LEU A 432 -8.12 8.60 -46.72
N ALA A 433 -9.33 8.07 -46.95
CA ALA A 433 -9.65 7.25 -48.09
C ALA A 433 -10.65 7.96 -49.00
N THR A 434 -10.54 7.68 -50.30
CA THR A 434 -11.56 8.05 -51.27
C THR A 434 -12.89 7.37 -50.92
N LYS A 435 -13.98 7.87 -51.50
CA LYS A 435 -15.29 7.28 -51.22
C LYS A 435 -15.35 5.85 -51.76
N GLU A 436 -14.74 5.64 -52.91
CA GLU A 436 -14.71 4.43 -53.73
C GLU A 436 -13.95 3.30 -53.01
N GLU A 437 -12.75 3.59 -52.46
CA GLU A 437 -11.97 2.64 -51.66
C GLU A 437 -12.73 2.14 -50.42
N LEU A 438 -13.60 2.97 -49.83
CA LEU A 438 -14.40 2.59 -48.66
C LEU A 438 -15.73 1.91 -49.01
N ASP A 439 -16.27 2.04 -50.24
CA ASP A 439 -17.59 1.51 -50.59
C ASP A 439 -17.64 -0.03 -50.59
N GLY A 440 -16.51 -0.71 -50.81
CA GLY A 440 -16.38 -2.16 -50.60
C GLY A 440 -16.66 -2.55 -49.13
N PHE A 441 -15.99 -1.87 -48.20
CA PHE A 441 -16.09 -2.14 -46.76
C PHE A 441 -17.39 -1.60 -46.12
N ARG A 442 -18.01 -0.55 -46.68
CA ARG A 442 -19.28 0.03 -46.17
C ARG A 442 -20.46 -0.95 -46.18
N LYS A 443 -20.40 -2.03 -46.96
CA LYS A 443 -21.38 -3.14 -46.92
C LYS A 443 -21.46 -3.81 -45.54
N HIS A 444 -20.35 -3.78 -44.79
CA HIS A 444 -20.15 -4.52 -43.55
C HIS A 444 -19.62 -3.58 -42.46
N VAL A 445 -20.48 -3.18 -41.51
CA VAL A 445 -20.10 -2.27 -40.41
C VAL A 445 -18.94 -2.87 -39.57
N THR A 446 -18.93 -4.19 -39.45
CA THR A 446 -17.87 -4.98 -38.84
C THR A 446 -16.51 -4.83 -39.56
N SER A 447 -16.48 -4.70 -40.90
CA SER A 447 -15.22 -4.48 -41.66
C SER A 447 -14.66 -3.07 -41.47
N LEU A 448 -15.50 -2.04 -41.43
CA LEU A 448 -15.06 -0.68 -41.07
C LEU A 448 -14.47 -0.62 -39.65
N ALA A 449 -15.03 -1.38 -38.70
CA ALA A 449 -14.49 -1.53 -37.35
C ALA A 449 -13.18 -2.34 -37.29
N ALA A 450 -12.90 -3.18 -38.30
CA ALA A 450 -11.63 -3.89 -38.44
C ALA A 450 -10.52 -2.96 -38.97
N LEU A 451 -10.83 -2.09 -39.94
CA LEU A 451 -9.92 -1.02 -40.38
C LEU A 451 -9.54 -0.10 -39.22
N ASP A 452 -10.52 0.41 -38.46
CA ASP A 452 -10.27 1.22 -37.26
C ASP A 452 -9.40 0.47 -36.22
N PHE A 453 -9.62 -0.84 -36.04
CA PHE A 453 -8.82 -1.66 -35.13
C PHE A 453 -7.36 -1.77 -35.58
N LEU A 454 -7.11 -2.05 -36.86
CA LEU A 454 -5.76 -2.20 -37.41
C LEU A 454 -4.98 -0.88 -37.46
N VAL A 455 -5.63 0.23 -37.85
CA VAL A 455 -4.99 1.56 -37.87
C VAL A 455 -4.68 2.05 -36.44
N CYS A 456 -5.50 1.70 -35.43
CA CYS A 456 -5.16 1.90 -34.02
C CYS A 456 -4.07 0.96 -33.49
N LEU A 457 -3.95 -0.25 -34.05
CA LEU A 457 -2.93 -1.21 -33.62
C LEU A 457 -1.53 -0.81 -34.11
N LYS A 458 -1.45 -0.28 -35.34
CA LYS A 458 -0.21 0.10 -36.07
C LYS A 458 0.29 1.54 -35.77
N SER A 459 -0.37 2.28 -34.88
CA SER A 459 0.01 3.65 -34.51
C SER A 459 1.14 3.70 -33.47
N ASP A 460 1.91 4.79 -33.46
CA ASP A 460 3.04 4.94 -32.53
C ASP A 460 2.53 5.17 -31.11
N VAL A 461 1.51 6.03 -30.96
CA VAL A 461 0.73 6.22 -29.72
C VAL A 461 -0.72 5.78 -29.94
N PHE A 462 -1.31 5.10 -28.96
CA PHE A 462 -2.76 4.84 -28.86
C PHE A 462 -3.32 5.56 -27.63
N VAL A 463 -4.53 6.14 -27.73
CA VAL A 463 -5.20 6.84 -26.63
C VAL A 463 -6.66 6.41 -26.55
N MET A 464 -7.15 6.07 -25.36
CA MET A 464 -8.57 5.68 -25.14
C MET A 464 -9.32 6.71 -24.29
N THR A 465 -10.52 7.13 -24.70
CA THR A 465 -11.34 8.09 -23.90
C THR A 465 -12.38 7.41 -23.00
N HIS A 466 -12.64 6.13 -23.21
CA HIS A 466 -13.45 5.27 -22.34
C HIS A 466 -13.07 3.79 -22.50
N GLY A 467 -13.43 2.96 -21.52
CA GLY A 467 -13.24 1.51 -21.56
C GLY A 467 -14.17 0.80 -22.56
N GLY A 468 -13.79 -0.41 -22.97
CA GLY A 468 -14.57 -1.24 -23.87
C GLY A 468 -13.68 -2.21 -24.66
N ASN A 469 -14.27 -3.27 -25.22
CA ASN A 469 -13.50 -4.40 -25.77
C ASN A 469 -12.55 -4.01 -26.92
N PHE A 470 -12.85 -2.95 -27.69
CA PHE A 470 -11.94 -2.37 -28.69
C PHE A 470 -10.63 -1.88 -28.06
N ALA A 471 -10.72 -0.95 -27.11
CA ALA A 471 -9.54 -0.43 -26.41
C ALA A 471 -8.78 -1.52 -25.64
N LYS A 472 -9.51 -2.48 -25.04
CA LYS A 472 -8.89 -3.63 -24.36
C LYS A 472 -8.03 -4.43 -25.32
N LEU A 473 -8.60 -4.95 -26.42
CA LEU A 473 -7.89 -5.81 -27.36
C LEU A 473 -6.70 -5.11 -28.03
N ILE A 474 -6.78 -3.80 -28.28
CA ILE A 474 -5.64 -3.01 -28.80
C ILE A 474 -4.53 -2.88 -27.76
N ILE A 475 -4.86 -2.53 -26.50
CA ILE A 475 -3.87 -2.48 -25.41
C ILE A 475 -3.26 -3.86 -25.17
N GLY A 476 -4.08 -4.92 -25.16
CA GLY A 476 -3.64 -6.31 -25.09
C GLY A 476 -2.67 -6.66 -26.21
N ALA A 477 -3.01 -6.39 -27.47
CA ALA A 477 -2.13 -6.67 -28.60
C ALA A 477 -0.81 -5.86 -28.54
N ARG A 478 -0.85 -4.58 -28.15
CA ARG A 478 0.37 -3.74 -27.99
C ARG A 478 1.25 -4.22 -26.82
N ARG A 479 0.67 -4.76 -25.75
CA ARG A 479 1.37 -5.45 -24.66
C ARG A 479 1.94 -6.82 -25.10
N TYR A 480 1.17 -7.58 -25.87
CA TYR A 480 1.57 -8.87 -26.44
C TYR A 480 2.80 -8.74 -27.35
N MET A 481 2.85 -7.69 -28.17
CA MET A 481 4.00 -7.27 -28.98
C MET A 481 5.11 -6.59 -28.15
N GLY A 482 5.38 -7.06 -26.93
CA GLY A 482 6.52 -6.63 -26.12
C GLY A 482 6.42 -5.22 -25.53
N HIS A 483 5.23 -4.63 -25.42
CA HIS A 483 5.01 -3.25 -24.93
C HIS A 483 5.70 -2.15 -25.77
N LEU A 484 6.14 -2.43 -26.99
CA LEU A 484 6.93 -1.50 -27.83
C LEU A 484 6.24 -0.13 -28.03
N HIS A 485 4.94 -0.12 -28.32
CA HIS A 485 4.20 1.08 -28.67
C HIS A 485 3.36 1.66 -27.51
N LYS A 486 3.36 2.99 -27.39
CA LYS A 486 2.76 3.72 -26.25
C LYS A 486 1.24 3.67 -26.28
N SER A 487 0.61 3.55 -25.12
CA SER A 487 -0.84 3.36 -24.97
C SER A 487 -1.40 4.09 -23.74
N ILE A 488 -1.95 5.29 -23.93
CA ILE A 488 -2.38 6.21 -22.87
C ILE A 488 -3.81 5.88 -22.42
N LYS A 489 -3.96 5.64 -21.11
CA LYS A 489 -5.22 5.30 -20.43
C LYS A 489 -5.55 6.34 -19.34
N PRO A 490 -6.33 7.40 -19.66
CA PRO A 490 -6.61 8.50 -18.73
C PRO A 490 -7.24 8.04 -17.40
N ASP A 491 -6.87 8.66 -16.28
CA ASP A 491 -7.63 8.49 -15.03
C ASP A 491 -8.80 9.46 -14.96
N LYS A 492 -9.96 8.97 -15.40
CA LYS A 492 -11.19 9.76 -15.47
C LYS A 492 -11.81 10.05 -14.10
N GLY A 493 -11.36 9.38 -13.03
CA GLY A 493 -11.80 9.65 -11.66
C GLY A 493 -10.98 10.79 -11.07
N LEU A 494 -9.65 10.70 -11.10
CA LEU A 494 -8.74 11.76 -10.64
C LEU A 494 -8.91 13.04 -11.47
N MET A 495 -8.92 12.95 -12.81
CA MET A 495 -9.15 14.10 -13.69
C MET A 495 -10.52 14.75 -13.49
N SER A 496 -11.52 14.04 -12.94
CA SER A 496 -12.81 14.67 -12.58
C SER A 496 -12.70 15.64 -11.41
N LYS A 497 -11.67 15.51 -10.55
CA LYS A 497 -11.32 16.48 -9.51
C LYS A 497 -10.67 17.71 -10.14
N SER A 498 -9.61 17.51 -10.93
CA SER A 498 -8.85 18.57 -11.58
C SER A 498 -9.73 19.40 -12.55
N PHE A 499 -10.62 18.76 -13.32
CA PHE A 499 -11.66 19.46 -14.10
C PHE A 499 -12.78 20.06 -13.22
N GLY A 500 -13.03 19.52 -12.03
CA GLY A 500 -14.05 20.05 -11.12
C GLY A 500 -13.70 21.43 -10.57
N ASP A 501 -12.40 21.69 -10.35
CA ASP A 501 -11.88 22.93 -9.79
C ASP A 501 -11.86 24.09 -10.81
N PRO A 502 -12.56 25.22 -10.55
CA PRO A 502 -12.49 26.41 -11.42
C PRO A 502 -11.21 27.23 -11.22
N TYR A 503 -10.60 27.17 -10.03
CA TYR A 503 -9.47 27.97 -9.57
C TYR A 503 -8.10 27.35 -9.91
N MET A 504 -8.04 26.04 -10.16
CA MET A 504 -6.83 25.35 -10.57
C MET A 504 -6.12 26.06 -11.73
N GLY A 505 -4.84 26.41 -11.50
CA GLY A 505 -3.96 27.03 -12.48
C GLY A 505 -3.41 26.03 -13.50
N TRP A 506 -3.03 26.52 -14.68
CA TRP A 506 -2.57 25.66 -15.78
C TRP A 506 -1.32 24.83 -15.40
N ALA A 507 -0.35 25.42 -14.68
CA ALA A 507 0.86 24.70 -14.25
C ALA A 507 0.51 23.51 -13.33
N THR A 508 -0.33 23.72 -12.32
CA THR A 508 -0.81 22.68 -11.40
C THR A 508 -1.58 21.60 -12.15
N PHE A 509 -2.46 21.98 -13.10
CA PHE A 509 -3.19 21.03 -13.94
C PHE A 509 -2.25 20.18 -14.82
N VAL A 510 -1.18 20.77 -15.37
CA VAL A 510 -0.14 20.06 -16.12
C VAL A 510 0.60 19.06 -15.24
N GLU A 511 0.99 19.45 -14.03
CA GLU A 511 1.66 18.57 -13.07
C GLU A 511 0.75 17.39 -12.64
N ASP A 512 -0.51 17.67 -12.28
CA ASP A 512 -1.57 16.69 -12.01
C ASP A 512 -1.68 15.66 -13.15
N VAL A 513 -1.74 16.14 -14.41
CA VAL A 513 -1.86 15.30 -15.60
C VAL A 513 -0.60 14.45 -15.80
N VAL A 514 0.60 15.04 -15.71
CA VAL A 514 1.85 14.30 -15.94
C VAL A 514 2.07 13.23 -14.88
N VAL A 515 1.90 13.56 -13.60
CA VAL A 515 2.05 12.62 -12.47
C VAL A 515 1.01 11.51 -12.53
N THR A 516 -0.28 11.85 -12.72
CA THR A 516 -1.38 10.86 -12.78
C THR A 516 -1.20 9.81 -13.89
N HIS A 517 -0.53 10.18 -15.00
CA HIS A 517 -0.44 9.31 -16.18
C HIS A 517 0.95 8.69 -16.40
N GLN A 518 1.96 9.01 -15.58
CA GLN A 518 3.33 8.50 -15.73
C GLN A 518 3.41 6.96 -15.81
N THR A 519 2.55 6.25 -15.08
CA THR A 519 2.45 4.78 -15.07
C THR A 519 1.40 4.21 -16.05
N ARG A 520 0.64 5.06 -16.73
CA ARG A 520 -0.58 4.71 -17.50
C ARG A 520 -0.39 4.82 -19.02
N THR A 521 0.84 4.56 -19.46
CA THR A 521 1.38 4.72 -20.82
C THR A 521 1.47 3.41 -21.61
N GLY A 522 0.91 2.31 -21.11
CA GLY A 522 0.93 0.98 -21.74
C GLY A 522 2.03 0.06 -21.21
N LEU A 523 2.86 0.56 -20.29
CA LEU A 523 3.81 -0.19 -19.49
C LEU A 523 3.14 -1.38 -18.73
N PRO A 524 3.94 -2.33 -18.21
CA PRO A 524 3.42 -3.48 -17.48
C PRO A 524 2.76 -3.08 -16.15
N GLU A 525 1.46 -3.36 -16.03
CA GLU A 525 0.66 -3.16 -14.82
C GLU A 525 0.78 -4.38 -13.88
N GLU A 526 0.65 -4.18 -12.57
CA GLU A 526 0.50 -5.29 -11.63
C GLU A 526 -0.92 -5.88 -11.72
N THR A 527 -1.02 -7.19 -11.90
CA THR A 527 -2.30 -7.86 -12.17
C THR A 527 -3.02 -8.29 -10.90
N PHE A 528 -4.17 -7.66 -10.66
CA PHE A 528 -5.16 -8.02 -9.65
C PHE A 528 -5.82 -9.39 -9.94
N PRO A 529 -6.39 -10.08 -8.93
CA PRO A 529 -6.92 -11.45 -9.06
C PRO A 529 -8.15 -11.63 -9.98
N ASN A 530 -8.70 -10.56 -10.57
CA ASN A 530 -9.73 -10.61 -11.63
C ASN A 530 -9.08 -10.29 -12.98
N TYR A 531 -8.21 -11.18 -13.45
CA TYR A 531 -7.32 -10.97 -14.59
C TYR A 531 -8.07 -10.94 -15.94
N ASP A 532 -8.12 -9.76 -16.59
CA ASP A 532 -8.67 -9.62 -17.94
C ASP A 532 -7.61 -9.94 -19.00
N LEU A 533 -7.68 -11.16 -19.54
CA LEU A 533 -6.80 -11.71 -20.56
C LEU A 533 -6.65 -10.84 -21.82
N TRP A 534 -7.66 -10.00 -22.12
CA TRP A 534 -7.72 -9.21 -23.35
C TRP A 534 -7.09 -7.83 -23.20
N GLU A 535 -6.97 -7.31 -21.97
CA GLU A 535 -6.33 -6.02 -21.66
C GLU A 535 -4.92 -6.20 -21.05
N ASN A 536 -4.67 -7.34 -20.41
CA ASN A 536 -3.41 -7.68 -19.74
C ASN A 536 -2.98 -9.12 -20.07
N PRO A 537 -2.36 -9.39 -21.24
CA PRO A 537 -2.00 -10.74 -21.68
C PRO A 537 -0.63 -11.19 -21.15
N LEU A 538 -0.43 -11.17 -19.82
CA LEU A 538 0.82 -11.60 -19.14
C LEU A 538 1.13 -13.12 -19.27
N THR A 539 1.39 -13.84 -18.18
CA THR A 539 2.02 -15.18 -18.19
C THR A 539 1.36 -16.29 -19.04
N PRO A 540 0.05 -16.30 -19.33
CA PRO A 540 -0.54 -17.21 -20.32
C PRO A 540 -0.15 -16.90 -21.78
N CYS A 541 0.19 -15.65 -22.11
CA CYS A 541 0.44 -15.21 -23.49
C CYS A 541 1.87 -14.74 -23.81
N ILE A 542 2.60 -14.14 -22.86
CA ILE A 542 3.97 -13.59 -23.03
C ILE A 542 4.96 -14.07 -21.96
N LYS A 543 6.26 -13.85 -22.17
CA LYS A 543 7.38 -14.37 -21.35
C LYS A 543 8.57 -13.40 -21.19
N MET A 544 9.18 -13.51 -20.00
CA MET A 544 10.62 -13.44 -19.70
C MET A 544 11.66 -13.69 -20.82
N SER A 545 12.23 -12.66 -21.46
CA SER A 545 13.56 -12.80 -22.08
C SER A 545 14.61 -13.10 -20.99
N GLY A 546 15.50 -14.08 -21.22
CA GLY A 546 16.54 -14.46 -20.26
C GLY A 546 16.07 -15.30 -19.04
N ALA A 547 14.76 -15.45 -18.82
CA ALA A 547 14.24 -16.26 -17.73
C ALA A 547 14.24 -17.76 -18.07
N ARG A 548 15.25 -18.51 -17.59
CA ARG A 548 15.08 -19.96 -17.39
C ARG A 548 13.89 -20.17 -16.44
N PHE A 549 12.89 -20.96 -16.86
CA PHE A 549 11.52 -20.91 -16.34
C PHE A 549 11.43 -20.88 -14.80
N LEU A 550 11.10 -19.70 -14.29
CA LEU A 550 10.80 -19.42 -12.89
C LEU A 550 9.43 -18.74 -12.84
N HIS A 551 8.37 -19.48 -12.50
CA HIS A 551 7.07 -18.87 -12.26
C HIS A 551 7.10 -18.02 -10.97
N GLY A 552 6.52 -16.81 -11.04
CA GLY A 552 6.02 -16.09 -9.86
C GLY A 552 6.97 -15.15 -9.09
N LYS A 553 7.92 -14.42 -9.70
CA LYS A 553 8.67 -13.36 -8.99
C LYS A 553 8.91 -12.08 -9.80
N ASN A 554 8.61 -10.94 -9.16
CA ASN A 554 9.09 -9.56 -9.36
C ASN A 554 9.17 -8.95 -10.78
N TRP A 555 8.24 -8.04 -11.11
CA TRP A 555 8.39 -7.13 -12.27
C TRP A 555 8.99 -5.75 -11.95
N LYS A 556 8.70 -5.19 -10.76
CA LYS A 556 9.07 -3.82 -10.36
C LYS A 556 10.58 -3.49 -10.41
N ASN A 557 11.46 -4.49 -10.34
CA ASN A 557 12.91 -4.25 -10.31
C ASN A 557 13.51 -3.88 -11.68
N MET A 558 12.84 -4.19 -12.80
CA MET A 558 13.46 -4.11 -14.12
C MET A 558 13.51 -2.68 -14.69
N ILE A 559 12.41 -1.92 -14.56
CA ILE A 559 12.36 -0.52 -15.03
C ILE A 559 13.31 0.37 -14.20
N ARG A 560 13.69 -0.07 -12.98
CA ARG A 560 14.52 0.68 -12.02
C ARG A 560 15.99 0.23 -11.95
N THR A 561 16.44 -0.68 -12.83
CA THR A 561 17.83 -1.21 -12.79
C THR A 561 18.80 -0.63 -13.83
N ASP A 562 18.34 -0.06 -14.94
CA ASP A 562 19.26 0.45 -15.98
C ASP A 562 20.01 1.73 -15.59
N SER A 563 19.50 2.51 -14.63
CA SER A 563 20.22 3.65 -14.02
C SER A 563 21.52 3.25 -13.27
N ARG A 564 21.89 1.97 -13.27
CA ARG A 564 23.16 1.45 -12.74
C ARG A 564 24.01 0.67 -13.76
N ARG A 565 23.62 0.61 -15.04
CA ARG A 565 24.31 -0.23 -16.06
C ARG A 565 25.33 0.46 -16.95
N GLN A 566 25.45 1.79 -16.89
CA GLN A 566 26.55 2.54 -17.54
C GLN A 566 27.68 2.96 -16.59
N ALA A 567 27.58 2.66 -15.29
CA ALA A 567 28.66 2.85 -14.31
C ALA A 567 29.47 1.55 -14.10
N GLY A 568 29.85 0.89 -15.21
CA GLY A 568 30.30 -0.52 -15.21
C GLY A 568 31.47 -0.86 -16.13
N ALA A 569 32.19 0.13 -16.65
CA ALA A 569 33.42 -0.07 -17.43
C ALA A 569 34.64 0.38 -16.61
N GLY A 570 35.16 -0.52 -15.77
CA GLY A 570 36.24 -0.17 -14.83
C GLY A 570 36.51 -1.23 -13.75
N PHE A 571 36.59 -2.52 -14.13
CA PHE A 571 36.78 -3.61 -13.16
C PHE A 571 37.75 -4.72 -13.62
N GLU A 572 38.81 -4.36 -14.35
CA GLU A 572 39.88 -5.30 -14.76
C GLU A 572 41.19 -5.18 -13.96
N HIS A 573 41.27 -4.27 -12.98
CA HIS A 573 42.49 -4.07 -12.16
C HIS A 573 42.44 -4.64 -10.73
N MET A 574 41.40 -5.39 -10.35
CA MET A 574 41.22 -5.93 -8.99
C MET A 574 41.36 -7.47 -8.88
N CYS A 575 42.10 -8.10 -9.80
CA CYS A 575 42.41 -9.54 -9.76
C CYS A 575 43.90 -9.85 -9.45
N LEU A 576 44.67 -8.88 -8.93
CA LEU A 576 46.08 -9.04 -8.55
C LEU A 576 46.36 -8.85 -7.04
N SER A 577 45.33 -8.64 -6.22
CA SER A 577 45.43 -8.41 -4.77
C SER A 577 44.78 -9.50 -3.91
N LEU A 578 44.37 -10.62 -4.51
CA LEU A 578 43.64 -11.71 -3.84
C LEU A 578 44.36 -13.08 -3.92
N SER A 579 45.64 -13.08 -4.29
CA SER A 579 46.55 -14.23 -4.29
C SER A 579 47.44 -14.32 -3.04
N LEU A 580 47.29 -13.39 -2.08
CA LEU A 580 48.18 -13.23 -0.92
C LEU A 580 47.47 -13.32 0.45
N SER A 581 46.17 -13.59 0.48
CA SER A 581 45.37 -13.76 1.72
C SER A 581 45.05 -15.22 2.08
N LEU A 582 45.57 -16.18 1.32
CA LEU A 582 45.31 -17.63 1.47
C LEU A 582 46.56 -18.42 1.90
N SER A 583 47.29 -17.92 2.89
CA SER A 583 48.44 -18.62 3.50
C SER A 583 48.51 -18.57 5.04
N LEU A 584 47.69 -17.78 5.73
CA LEU A 584 47.68 -17.72 7.21
C LEU A 584 46.65 -18.65 7.87
N SER A 585 45.68 -19.19 7.13
CA SER A 585 44.57 -20.00 7.66
C SER A 585 44.95 -21.39 8.20
N HIS A 586 46.24 -21.76 8.16
CA HIS A 586 46.75 -23.03 8.70
C HIS A 586 47.72 -22.88 9.89
N LEU A 587 48.12 -21.66 10.27
CA LEU A 587 49.03 -21.42 11.40
C LEU A 587 48.35 -21.02 12.71
N LEU A 588 47.02 -20.85 12.70
CA LEU A 588 46.21 -20.47 13.88
C LEU A 588 45.34 -21.61 14.43
N PHE A 589 45.61 -22.87 14.07
CA PHE A 589 44.84 -24.04 14.53
C PHE A 589 45.60 -24.96 15.48
N ILE A 590 46.85 -24.62 15.87
CA ILE A 590 47.70 -25.43 16.76
C ILE A 590 48.46 -24.53 17.76
N SER A 591 47.74 -23.85 18.66
CA SER A 591 48.40 -23.12 19.77
C SER A 591 47.54 -22.91 21.04
N THR A 592 46.40 -23.58 21.19
CA THR A 592 45.49 -23.38 22.34
C THR A 592 44.83 -24.68 22.82
N PHE A 593 45.58 -25.55 23.49
CA PHE A 593 45.02 -26.51 24.45
C PHE A 593 46.05 -26.95 25.51
N ASN A 594 45.54 -27.18 26.72
CA ASN A 594 46.16 -27.82 27.89
C ASN A 594 47.35 -27.14 28.59
N ILE A 595 47.04 -26.59 29.77
CA ILE A 595 47.91 -26.60 30.96
C ILE A 595 47.37 -27.72 31.86
N PHE A 596 48.22 -28.67 32.31
CA PHE A 596 48.35 -29.13 33.71
C PHE A 596 49.33 -30.32 33.82
N ASN A 597 50.44 -30.09 34.53
CA ASN A 597 51.28 -30.94 35.41
C ASN A 597 51.25 -32.50 35.37
N PRO A 598 52.35 -33.19 35.78
CA PRO A 598 53.74 -32.75 36.00
C PRO A 598 54.85 -33.71 35.45
N GLU A 599 56.10 -33.35 35.78
CA GLU A 599 57.39 -34.09 35.75
C GLU A 599 57.40 -35.50 36.40
N PRO A 600 58.52 -36.28 36.38
CA PRO A 600 59.83 -36.11 35.68
C PRO A 600 60.32 -37.36 34.90
N GLU A 601 61.43 -37.24 34.14
CA GLU A 601 62.72 -37.94 34.43
C GLU A 601 63.83 -37.62 33.41
N LYS A 602 65.05 -38.06 33.73
CA LYS A 602 66.32 -37.73 33.04
C LYS A 602 66.52 -38.54 31.75
N LEU A 603 67.26 -37.99 30.80
CA LEU A 603 68.57 -38.54 30.41
C LEU A 603 69.39 -37.53 29.60
N ASP A 604 70.66 -37.87 29.37
CA ASP A 604 71.77 -36.93 29.12
C ASP A 604 72.57 -37.32 27.85
N LEU A 605 73.62 -36.56 27.55
CA LEU A 605 74.73 -36.85 26.64
C LEU A 605 74.49 -36.70 25.13
N SER A 606 74.61 -35.43 24.69
CA SER A 606 75.68 -34.96 23.78
C SER A 606 76.00 -35.72 22.47
N PHE A 607 76.10 -34.96 21.36
CA PHE A 607 77.43 -34.82 20.72
C PHE A 607 77.64 -33.48 19.98
N VAL A 608 78.92 -33.21 19.74
CA VAL A 608 79.56 -32.08 19.04
C VAL A 608 78.94 -31.77 17.66
N GLY A 609 78.88 -30.53 17.12
CA GLY A 609 79.25 -29.22 17.68
C GLY A 609 80.24 -28.40 16.84
N GLU A 610 79.77 -27.50 15.97
CA GLU A 610 80.60 -26.42 15.39
C GLU A 610 79.75 -25.27 14.81
N THR A 611 79.95 -24.02 15.31
CA THR A 611 79.62 -22.67 14.73
C THR A 611 79.33 -21.56 15.78
N CYS A 612 79.51 -21.80 17.08
CA CYS A 612 79.14 -20.84 18.13
C CYS A 612 80.16 -19.69 18.38
N SER A 613 80.43 -18.85 17.37
CA SER A 613 81.30 -17.67 17.51
C SER A 613 80.82 -16.40 16.77
N LYS A 614 79.86 -16.51 15.83
CA LYS A 614 79.38 -15.35 15.03
C LYS A 614 78.03 -14.76 15.47
N PHE A 615 77.42 -15.23 16.56
CA PHE A 615 76.04 -14.87 16.94
C PHE A 615 75.92 -13.81 18.05
N LEU A 616 76.83 -13.79 19.03
CA LEU A 616 76.75 -12.91 20.20
C LEU A 616 76.81 -11.40 19.88
N GLY A 617 77.48 -11.01 18.79
CA GLY A 617 77.59 -9.59 18.39
C GLY A 617 76.28 -8.94 17.92
N LYS A 618 75.27 -9.70 17.47
CA LYS A 618 74.02 -9.13 16.93
C LYS A 618 72.90 -8.94 17.95
N ILE A 619 72.94 -9.64 19.08
CA ILE A 619 71.84 -9.67 20.06
C ILE A 619 71.68 -8.32 20.78
N ILE A 620 72.78 -7.61 21.04
CA ILE A 620 72.78 -6.35 21.81
C ILE A 620 72.12 -5.19 21.04
N GLN A 621 72.05 -5.24 19.71
CA GLN A 621 71.41 -4.17 18.91
C GLN A 621 69.90 -4.34 18.76
N TYR A 622 69.36 -5.56 18.89
CA TYR A 622 67.93 -5.84 18.77
C TYR A 622 67.11 -5.42 20.01
N THR A 623 67.68 -5.49 21.20
CA THR A 623 66.96 -5.29 22.47
C THR A 623 66.57 -3.83 22.75
N LYS A 624 67.28 -2.85 22.18
CA LYS A 624 66.85 -1.42 22.24
C LYS A 624 65.67 -1.13 21.30
N THR A 625 65.72 -1.61 20.06
CA THR A 625 64.68 -1.35 19.05
C THR A 625 63.34 -1.97 19.46
N MET A 626 63.34 -3.21 19.95
CA MET A 626 62.11 -3.87 20.43
C MET A 626 61.47 -3.14 21.62
N ARG A 627 62.23 -2.54 22.55
CA ARG A 627 61.63 -1.80 23.68
C ARG A 627 60.92 -0.53 23.23
N ILE A 628 61.50 0.22 22.29
CA ILE A 628 60.85 1.43 21.73
C ILE A 628 59.61 1.03 20.92
N GLN A 629 59.70 -0.03 20.11
CA GLN A 629 58.55 -0.54 19.37
C GLN A 629 57.44 -1.04 20.32
N LEU A 630 57.73 -1.87 21.32
CA LEU A 630 56.72 -2.33 22.29
C LEU A 630 56.04 -1.18 23.01
N LEU A 631 56.81 -0.20 23.51
CA LEU A 631 56.24 0.98 24.19
C LEU A 631 55.39 1.82 23.23
N SER A 632 55.83 2.04 21.99
CA SER A 632 55.02 2.74 20.98
C SER A 632 53.74 1.98 20.63
N SER A 633 53.79 0.65 20.53
CA SER A 633 52.62 -0.19 20.26
C SER A 633 51.68 -0.30 21.46
N LEU A 634 52.19 -0.25 22.70
CA LEU A 634 51.39 -0.20 23.92
C LEU A 634 50.74 1.17 24.11
N PHE A 635 51.44 2.25 23.78
CA PHE A 635 50.86 3.59 23.78
C PHE A 635 49.80 3.71 22.67
N LEU A 636 50.06 3.19 21.47
CA LEU A 636 49.06 3.09 20.39
C LEU A 636 47.89 2.18 20.77
N PHE A 637 48.11 1.04 21.44
CA PHE A 637 47.00 0.20 21.90
C PHE A 637 46.19 0.88 23.00
N SER A 638 46.83 1.56 23.95
CA SER A 638 46.14 2.29 25.01
C SER A 638 45.37 3.50 24.44
N PHE A 639 45.96 4.22 23.48
CA PHE A 639 45.33 5.35 22.80
C PHE A 639 44.20 4.89 21.85
N CYS A 640 44.37 3.79 21.11
CA CYS A 640 43.27 3.17 20.36
C CYS A 640 42.18 2.62 21.27
N SER A 641 42.51 2.03 22.43
CA SER A 641 41.52 1.57 23.42
C SER A 641 40.75 2.73 24.03
N TYR A 642 41.44 3.86 24.28
CA TYR A 642 40.83 5.10 24.74
C TYR A 642 39.91 5.70 23.67
N LEU A 643 40.39 5.82 22.42
CA LEU A 643 39.58 6.30 21.28
C LEU A 643 38.38 5.39 20.98
N TYR A 644 38.52 4.06 21.09
CA TYR A 644 37.37 3.15 20.98
C TYR A 644 36.36 3.36 22.11
N ARG A 645 36.81 3.50 23.36
CA ARG A 645 35.91 3.84 24.49
C ARG A 645 35.26 5.22 24.37
N VAL A 646 35.88 6.16 23.66
CA VAL A 646 35.34 7.51 23.39
C VAL A 646 34.39 7.52 22.17
N SER A 647 34.34 6.46 21.36
CA SER A 647 33.65 6.45 20.05
C SER A 647 32.42 5.53 19.94
N SER A 648 31.91 4.96 21.04
CA SER A 648 30.64 4.19 21.03
C SER A 648 29.71 4.57 22.17
N GLN A 649 29.11 5.76 22.09
CA GLN A 649 27.83 6.03 22.75
C GLN A 649 26.78 5.02 22.25
N PRO A 650 25.93 4.43 23.11
CA PRO A 650 24.89 3.50 22.67
C PRO A 650 23.86 4.22 21.80
N GLU A 651 23.53 3.66 20.64
CA GLU A 651 22.60 4.28 19.67
C GLU A 651 21.18 4.39 20.26
N HIS A 652 20.69 5.62 20.47
CA HIS A 652 19.37 5.85 21.07
C HIS A 652 18.25 5.26 20.19
N ALA A 653 17.26 4.63 20.82
CA ALA A 653 16.15 3.96 20.13
C ALA A 653 16.61 3.02 18.99
N SER A 654 17.73 2.29 19.17
CA SER A 654 18.23 1.30 18.17
C SER A 654 17.18 0.27 17.72
N PHE A 655 16.14 0.05 18.55
CA PHE A 655 14.88 -0.61 18.20
C PHE A 655 13.69 0.34 18.46
N PRO A 656 12.51 0.12 17.85
CA PRO A 656 11.32 0.90 18.14
C PRO A 656 10.96 0.80 19.64
N PRO A 657 10.74 1.94 20.34
CA PRO A 657 10.38 1.94 21.76
C PRO A 657 9.15 1.08 22.07
N ARG A 658 9.17 0.41 23.22
CA ARG A 658 8.05 -0.41 23.70
C ARG A 658 7.71 -0.09 25.13
N GLY A 659 6.42 -0.06 25.43
CA GLY A 659 5.97 0.39 26.73
C GLY A 659 4.45 0.46 26.84
N TRP A 660 4.02 1.35 27.72
CA TRP A 660 2.63 1.61 28.02
C TRP A 660 2.40 3.12 28.13
N ASN A 661 1.22 3.56 27.74
CA ASN A 661 0.77 4.93 27.81
C ASN A 661 -0.64 4.96 28.44
N SER A 662 -0.91 5.96 29.29
CA SER A 662 -2.19 6.05 30.02
C SER A 662 -3.40 6.55 29.22
N TYR A 663 -3.24 6.99 27.96
CA TYR A 663 -4.28 7.71 27.21
C TYR A 663 -5.54 6.87 26.96
N ASP A 664 -5.44 5.71 26.32
CA ASP A 664 -6.62 4.95 25.88
C ASP A 664 -7.46 4.41 27.06
N SER A 665 -6.84 4.27 28.25
CA SER A 665 -7.47 3.76 29.48
C SER A 665 -7.92 4.84 30.46
N PHE A 666 -7.16 5.93 30.62
CA PHE A 666 -7.42 6.98 31.60
C PHE A 666 -7.63 8.37 30.98
N CYS A 667 -7.52 8.53 29.67
CA CYS A 667 -7.53 9.82 28.98
C CYS A 667 -6.51 10.76 29.66
N TRP A 668 -6.96 11.86 30.25
CA TRP A 668 -6.11 12.79 31.01
C TRP A 668 -6.13 12.59 32.53
N ILE A 669 -6.96 11.70 33.08
CA ILE A 669 -7.37 11.72 34.51
C ILE A 669 -6.58 10.80 35.46
N ILE A 670 -5.50 10.16 35.00
CA ILE A 670 -4.74 9.17 35.79
C ILE A 670 -4.16 9.73 37.09
N SER A 671 -4.00 8.88 38.11
CA SER A 671 -3.35 9.18 39.39
C SER A 671 -2.01 8.44 39.55
N GLU A 672 -1.18 8.87 40.51
CA GLU A 672 0.07 8.21 40.85
C GLU A 672 -0.11 6.73 41.25
N GLU A 673 -1.19 6.40 41.96
CA GLU A 673 -1.48 5.01 42.39
C GLU A 673 -1.77 4.11 41.18
N ASP A 674 -2.68 4.53 40.29
CA ASP A 674 -3.02 3.80 39.07
C ASP A 674 -1.79 3.59 38.17
N PHE A 675 -0.99 4.65 38.02
CA PHE A 675 0.21 4.67 37.19
C PHE A 675 1.29 3.73 37.71
N LEU A 676 1.61 3.81 39.01
CA LEU A 676 2.62 2.93 39.64
C LEU A 676 2.15 1.47 39.70
N GLN A 677 0.84 1.21 39.85
CA GLN A 677 0.30 -0.15 39.78
C GLN A 677 0.49 -0.77 38.40
N SER A 678 0.18 -0.02 37.33
CA SER A 678 0.40 -0.45 35.95
C SER A 678 1.88 -0.63 35.63
N ALA A 679 2.74 0.32 36.01
CA ALA A 679 4.20 0.20 35.89
C ALA A 679 4.76 -1.04 36.60
N GLY A 680 4.25 -1.36 37.81
CA GLY A 680 4.62 -2.58 38.53
C GLY A 680 4.27 -3.86 37.77
N ILE A 681 3.09 -3.92 37.14
CA ILE A 681 2.67 -5.08 36.34
C ILE A 681 3.50 -5.19 35.05
N ILE A 682 3.81 -4.07 34.38
CA ILE A 682 4.68 -4.05 33.20
C ILE A 682 6.08 -4.57 33.54
N SER A 683 6.67 -4.11 34.65
CA SER A 683 7.98 -4.59 35.12
C SER A 683 7.98 -6.09 35.43
N GLN A 684 6.90 -6.62 36.03
CA GLN A 684 6.79 -8.03 36.38
C GLN A 684 6.48 -8.94 35.17
N ARG A 685 5.68 -8.49 34.20
CA ARG A 685 5.11 -9.35 33.16
C ARG A 685 5.58 -9.06 31.72
N LEU A 686 5.96 -7.83 31.40
CA LEU A 686 6.24 -7.39 30.02
C LEU A 686 7.68 -6.92 29.78
N LYS A 687 8.38 -6.47 30.82
CA LYS A 687 9.81 -6.16 30.77
C LYS A 687 10.68 -7.33 30.27
N PRO A 688 10.41 -8.61 30.61
CA PRO A 688 11.09 -9.76 30.00
C PRO A 688 10.80 -9.98 28.50
N TYR A 689 9.97 -9.14 27.88
CA TYR A 689 9.66 -9.11 26.44
C TYR A 689 9.99 -7.75 25.79
N GLY A 690 10.76 -6.92 26.50
CA GLY A 690 11.31 -5.65 25.99
C GLY A 690 10.43 -4.42 26.19
N TYR A 691 9.34 -4.51 26.97
CA TYR A 691 8.58 -3.32 27.38
C TYR A 691 9.34 -2.60 28.49
N GLU A 692 9.90 -1.44 28.15
CA GLU A 692 10.73 -0.67 29.07
C GLU A 692 10.14 0.70 29.45
N TYR A 693 9.29 1.31 28.63
CA TYR A 693 8.71 2.63 28.92
C TYR A 693 7.36 2.56 29.66
N ALA A 694 7.17 3.41 30.65
CA ALA A 694 5.86 3.72 31.25
C ALA A 694 5.62 5.22 31.14
N VAL A 695 4.59 5.62 30.38
CA VAL A 695 4.37 7.01 29.93
C VAL A 695 3.08 7.58 30.54
N VAL A 696 3.21 8.70 31.27
CA VAL A 696 2.08 9.51 31.73
C VAL A 696 1.62 10.39 30.57
N ASP A 697 0.37 10.25 30.12
CA ASP A 697 -0.14 11.07 29.03
C ASP A 697 -0.71 12.43 29.49
N TYR A 698 -1.38 13.15 28.59
CA TYR A 698 -1.60 14.59 28.66
C TYR A 698 -2.30 15.13 29.92
N LEU A 699 -2.03 16.41 30.23
CA LEU A 699 -2.62 17.18 31.33
C LEU A 699 -2.42 16.57 32.74
N TRP A 700 -1.27 15.93 33.01
CA TRP A 700 -0.88 15.51 34.36
C TRP A 700 -0.76 16.66 35.38
N TYR A 701 -0.59 17.89 34.89
CA TYR A 701 -0.61 19.16 35.63
C TYR A 701 -2.01 19.74 35.85
N ARG A 702 -3.07 19.19 35.23
CA ARG A 702 -4.44 19.70 35.38
C ARG A 702 -5.17 19.08 36.56
N LYS A 703 -5.80 19.94 37.36
CA LYS A 703 -6.62 19.55 38.51
C LYS A 703 -7.83 18.74 38.08
N ASN A 704 -7.99 17.53 38.62
CA ASN A 704 -9.16 16.66 38.38
C ASN A 704 -10.31 17.06 39.32
N VAL A 705 -10.89 18.24 39.05
CA VAL A 705 -11.98 18.87 39.83
C VAL A 705 -13.21 19.14 38.96
N PRO A 706 -14.41 19.30 39.54
CA PRO A 706 -15.61 19.67 38.77
C PRO A 706 -15.40 20.95 37.96
N GLY A 707 -15.71 20.89 36.66
CA GLY A 707 -15.50 21.98 35.71
C GLY A 707 -14.22 21.88 34.88
N ALA A 708 -13.24 21.05 35.27
CA ALA A 708 -12.05 20.78 34.47
C ALA A 708 -12.32 19.77 33.34
N TYR A 709 -11.73 20.00 32.16
CA TYR A 709 -11.82 19.14 30.97
C TYR A 709 -10.64 19.43 30.00
N PRO A 710 -10.50 18.73 28.86
CA PRO A 710 -9.32 18.87 27.99
C PRO A 710 -8.96 20.29 27.50
N ASP A 711 -9.92 21.21 27.29
CA ASP A 711 -9.65 22.61 26.89
C ASP A 711 -10.08 23.65 27.96
N SER A 712 -10.14 23.24 29.24
CA SER A 712 -10.55 24.14 30.33
C SER A 712 -9.41 25.05 30.81
N LEU A 713 -9.57 26.38 30.66
CA LEU A 713 -8.67 27.38 31.21
C LEU A 713 -8.78 27.49 32.75
N GLY A 714 -7.66 27.74 33.45
CA GLY A 714 -7.63 28.08 34.88
C GLY A 714 -7.48 26.89 35.85
N PHE A 715 -7.33 25.67 35.35
CA PHE A 715 -7.24 24.44 36.14
C PHE A 715 -5.83 23.81 36.16
N ASP A 716 -4.85 24.43 35.50
CA ASP A 716 -3.48 23.91 35.43
C ASP A 716 -2.66 24.32 36.67
N VAL A 717 -1.67 23.50 37.04
CA VAL A 717 -0.71 23.81 38.11
C VAL A 717 0.61 24.24 37.48
N ILE A 718 0.96 25.51 37.70
CA ILE A 718 2.21 26.13 37.23
C ILE A 718 3.07 26.59 38.40
N ASP A 719 4.39 26.60 38.21
CA ASP A 719 5.34 27.25 39.12
C ASP A 719 5.41 28.77 38.88
N GLU A 720 6.21 29.48 39.70
CA GLU A 720 6.42 30.92 39.62
C GLU A 720 7.07 31.39 38.31
N TRP A 721 7.63 30.46 37.51
CA TRP A 721 8.20 30.68 36.19
C TRP A 721 7.23 30.37 35.05
N GLY A 722 6.05 29.81 35.36
CA GLY A 722 5.04 29.42 34.39
C GLY A 722 5.26 28.04 33.77
N ARG A 723 6.15 27.22 34.34
CA ARG A 723 6.35 25.81 33.94
C ARG A 723 5.30 24.93 34.59
N MET A 724 4.91 23.83 33.92
CA MET A 724 3.88 22.91 34.44
C MET A 724 4.43 21.98 35.52
N ILE A 725 3.69 21.82 36.62
CA ILE A 725 4.01 20.96 37.77
C ILE A 725 2.90 19.92 37.96
N PRO A 726 3.19 18.64 38.32
CA PRO A 726 2.15 17.63 38.47
C PRO A 726 1.18 17.95 39.60
N ASP A 727 -0.12 17.85 39.30
CA ASP A 727 -1.21 18.18 40.23
C ASP A 727 -1.06 17.40 41.55
N PRO A 728 -0.76 18.06 42.69
CA PRO A 728 -0.35 17.37 43.91
C PRO A 728 -1.47 16.55 44.57
N ASP A 729 -2.73 16.71 44.17
CA ASP A 729 -3.83 15.85 44.63
C ASP A 729 -4.00 14.57 43.79
N ARG A 730 -3.47 14.56 42.55
CA ARG A 730 -3.33 13.36 41.69
C ARG A 730 -1.98 12.67 41.85
N TRP A 731 -0.95 13.45 42.19
CA TRP A 731 0.44 13.04 42.32
C TRP A 731 0.97 13.42 43.71
N PRO A 732 0.58 12.72 44.79
CA PRO A 732 0.93 13.12 46.16
C PRO A 732 2.43 13.24 46.42
N SER A 733 3.29 12.58 45.63
CA SER A 733 4.73 12.71 45.73
C SER A 733 5.33 13.98 45.09
N SER A 734 4.57 14.73 44.27
CA SER A 734 5.03 16.01 43.68
C SER A 734 5.05 17.18 44.67
N LYS A 735 4.40 17.01 45.84
CA LYS A 735 4.31 18.00 46.91
C LYS A 735 5.69 18.50 47.35
N ASP A 736 5.74 19.76 47.78
CA ASP A 736 6.96 20.48 48.14
C ASP A 736 7.94 20.66 46.95
N GLY A 737 7.41 20.84 45.73
CA GLY A 737 8.19 21.14 44.52
C GLY A 737 8.93 19.96 43.88
N LYS A 738 8.73 18.73 44.40
CA LYS A 738 9.48 17.53 43.97
C LYS A 738 9.14 17.06 42.54
N GLY A 739 8.03 17.54 41.97
CA GLY A 739 7.62 17.22 40.60
C GLY A 739 7.44 15.71 40.38
N PHE A 740 8.01 15.17 39.31
CA PHE A 740 7.97 13.72 39.05
C PHE A 740 9.14 12.92 39.66
N THR A 741 10.08 13.56 40.36
CA THR A 741 11.35 12.93 40.79
C THR A 741 11.15 11.59 41.53
N GLU A 742 10.22 11.53 42.48
CA GLU A 742 9.94 10.31 43.24
C GLU A 742 9.10 9.29 42.43
N VAL A 743 8.34 9.70 41.42
CA VAL A 743 7.63 8.78 40.51
C VAL A 743 8.63 8.12 39.56
N ALA A 744 9.49 8.91 38.92
CA ALA A 744 10.54 8.41 38.03
C ALA A 744 11.47 7.44 38.76
N LYS A 745 11.95 7.82 39.95
CA LYS A 745 12.77 6.99 40.85
C LYS A 745 12.11 5.65 41.22
N LYS A 746 10.79 5.60 41.42
CA LYS A 746 10.05 4.34 41.62
C LYS A 746 10.05 3.49 40.34
N VAL A 747 9.80 4.10 39.19
CA VAL A 747 9.82 3.43 37.86
C VAL A 747 11.23 2.91 37.52
N HIS A 748 12.29 3.66 37.79
CA HIS A 748 13.69 3.23 37.68
C HIS A 748 14.03 2.12 38.68
N GLY A 749 13.45 2.14 39.88
CA GLY A 749 13.55 1.06 40.87
C GLY A 749 12.89 -0.24 40.40
N MET A 750 11.82 -0.15 39.59
CA MET A 750 11.26 -1.27 38.84
C MET A 750 12.12 -1.66 37.61
N GLY A 751 13.20 -0.92 37.34
CA GLY A 751 14.04 -1.02 36.15
C GLY A 751 13.27 -0.83 34.84
N LEU A 752 12.28 0.08 34.87
CA LEU A 752 11.64 0.66 33.69
C LEU A 752 12.17 2.08 33.49
N LYS A 753 11.78 2.71 32.38
CA LYS A 753 12.05 4.09 31.99
C LYS A 753 10.76 4.92 32.13
N PHE A 754 10.88 6.14 32.65
CA PHE A 754 9.74 7.03 32.91
C PHE A 754 9.53 8.01 31.76
N GLY A 755 8.30 8.11 31.25
CA GLY A 755 7.94 9.04 30.18
C GLY A 755 6.80 9.98 30.56
N ILE A 756 6.77 11.15 29.93
CA ILE A 756 5.66 12.11 30.04
C ILE A 756 5.22 12.62 28.66
N HIS A 757 3.95 12.97 28.55
CA HIS A 757 3.41 13.83 27.50
C HIS A 757 3.68 15.30 27.83
N VAL A 758 3.94 16.12 26.82
CA VAL A 758 3.96 17.59 26.94
C VAL A 758 3.24 18.22 25.75
N MET A 759 2.50 19.29 26.00
CA MET A 759 1.95 20.15 24.94
C MET A 759 3.04 21.09 24.43
N ARG A 760 2.94 21.55 23.18
CA ARG A 760 3.85 22.57 22.63
C ARG A 760 3.93 23.85 23.45
N GLY A 761 5.09 24.49 23.42
CA GLY A 761 5.31 25.86 23.83
C GLY A 761 4.89 26.19 25.27
N LEU A 762 3.89 27.06 25.39
CA LEU A 762 3.51 27.77 26.60
C LEU A 762 2.01 27.65 26.85
N SER A 763 1.62 27.42 28.11
CA SER A 763 0.20 27.38 28.47
C SER A 763 -0.44 28.75 28.51
N ARG A 764 -1.72 28.80 28.20
CA ARG A 764 -2.51 30.02 28.24
C ARG A 764 -2.60 30.60 29.65
N GLN A 765 -2.63 29.75 30.68
CA GLN A 765 -2.64 30.18 32.07
C GLN A 765 -1.31 30.85 32.47
N ALA A 766 -0.16 30.28 32.10
CA ALA A 766 1.14 30.89 32.33
C ALA A 766 1.32 32.19 31.52
N TYR A 767 0.82 32.22 30.28
CA TYR A 767 0.74 33.44 29.47
C TYR A 767 -0.08 34.51 30.20
N ASP A 768 -1.34 34.26 30.58
CA ASP A 768 -2.21 35.29 31.15
C ASP A 768 -1.73 35.75 32.55
N ALA A 769 -1.11 34.87 33.34
CA ALA A 769 -0.45 35.20 34.60
C ALA A 769 0.81 36.07 34.46
N ASN A 770 1.44 36.13 33.27
CA ASN A 770 2.62 36.95 32.98
C ASN A 770 3.84 36.68 33.88
N THR A 771 4.11 35.40 34.19
CA THR A 771 5.25 34.95 34.99
C THR A 771 6.59 35.38 34.37
N LEU A 772 7.63 35.46 35.21
CA LEU A 772 9.01 35.62 34.74
C LEU A 772 9.47 34.32 34.08
N ILE A 773 10.44 34.40 33.16
CA ILE A 773 11.07 33.21 32.57
C ILE A 773 12.30 32.85 33.41
N LEU A 774 12.49 31.56 33.71
CA LEU A 774 13.69 31.07 34.42
C LEU A 774 14.90 31.05 33.49
N ASP A 775 16.02 31.60 33.94
CA ASP A 775 17.34 31.24 33.45
C ASP A 775 17.96 30.16 34.36
N THR A 776 18.09 28.95 33.82
CA THR A 776 18.71 27.81 34.51
C THR A 776 20.22 27.98 34.72
N THR A 777 20.86 28.94 34.05
CA THR A 777 22.29 29.26 34.23
C THR A 777 22.55 30.02 35.54
N THR A 778 21.65 30.93 35.91
CA THR A 778 21.77 31.79 37.11
C THR A 778 20.82 31.38 38.25
N GLY A 779 19.79 30.58 37.97
CA GLY A 779 18.69 30.30 38.90
C GLY A 779 17.75 31.48 39.13
N GLY A 780 17.84 32.52 38.30
CA GLY A 780 17.05 33.75 38.40
C GLY A 780 16.17 34.02 37.18
N ALA A 781 15.64 35.23 37.09
CA ALA A 781 14.85 35.65 35.93
C ALA A 781 15.75 35.89 34.70
N TYR A 782 15.36 35.33 33.55
CA TYR A 782 16.08 35.52 32.29
C TYR A 782 16.11 36.99 31.87
N GLU A 783 17.32 37.55 31.85
CA GLU A 783 17.60 38.91 31.44
C GLU A 783 18.36 38.93 30.10
N GLU A 784 17.83 39.69 29.14
CA GLU A 784 18.47 39.90 27.84
C GLU A 784 18.24 41.36 27.43
N SER A 785 19.32 42.05 27.03
CA SER A 785 19.33 43.49 26.73
C SER A 785 18.90 44.40 27.89
N GLY A 786 19.25 44.05 29.14
CA GLY A 786 18.93 44.85 30.33
C GLY A 786 17.45 44.79 30.75
N ARG A 787 16.71 43.79 30.27
CA ARG A 787 15.29 43.57 30.55
C ARG A 787 15.06 42.13 30.99
N GLN A 788 14.31 41.95 32.08
CA GLN A 788 13.72 40.66 32.44
C GLN A 788 12.51 40.34 31.54
N TRP A 789 12.48 39.13 31.00
CA TRP A 789 11.46 38.68 30.05
C TRP A 789 10.34 37.87 30.74
N ARG A 790 9.13 37.94 30.18
CA ARG A 790 7.93 37.29 30.72
C ARG A 790 7.20 36.45 29.68
N THR A 791 6.32 35.57 30.14
CA THR A 791 5.53 34.68 29.27
C THR A 791 4.69 35.41 28.21
N LYS A 792 4.20 36.63 28.48
CA LYS A 792 3.48 37.44 27.49
C LYS A 792 4.35 37.97 26.35
N ASP A 793 5.68 38.03 26.53
CA ASP A 793 6.64 38.49 25.52
C ASP A 793 7.01 37.39 24.51
N ILE A 794 6.76 36.12 24.86
CA ILE A 794 7.22 34.95 24.08
C ILE A 794 6.11 34.09 23.49
N GLY A 795 4.87 34.15 24.00
CA GLY A 795 3.77 33.31 23.51
C GLY A 795 3.08 33.84 22.25
N ILE A 796 2.92 32.97 21.24
CA ILE A 796 2.28 33.31 19.96
C ILE A 796 0.82 32.84 19.96
N LYS A 797 -0.12 33.72 20.32
CA LYS A 797 -1.56 33.40 20.42
C LYS A 797 -2.15 32.89 19.10
N GLU A 798 -1.62 33.37 18.00
CA GLU A 798 -2.02 33.06 16.63
C GLU A 798 -1.61 31.63 16.22
N ARG A 799 -0.78 30.95 17.03
CA ARG A 799 -0.39 29.54 16.90
C ARG A 799 -0.73 28.75 18.18
N ALA A 800 -1.97 28.89 18.64
CA ALA A 800 -2.58 28.00 19.63
C ALA A 800 -2.70 26.55 19.10
N CYS A 801 -2.80 25.55 19.98
CA CYS A 801 -3.08 24.17 19.54
C CYS A 801 -4.47 24.06 18.90
N ALA A 802 -4.56 23.45 17.71
CA ALA A 802 -5.79 23.41 16.92
C ALA A 802 -6.98 22.74 17.65
N TRP A 803 -6.70 21.75 18.51
CA TRP A 803 -7.71 21.04 19.31
C TRP A 803 -7.76 21.45 20.80
N MET A 804 -6.84 22.31 21.25
CA MET A 804 -6.79 22.83 22.64
C MET A 804 -6.49 24.34 22.64
N SER A 805 -7.36 25.09 21.98
CA SER A 805 -7.20 26.51 21.67
C SER A 805 -7.15 27.44 22.90
N HIS A 806 -7.75 27.02 24.02
CA HIS A 806 -7.72 27.74 25.29
C HIS A 806 -6.63 27.23 26.23
N GLY A 807 -6.00 26.08 25.93
CA GLY A 807 -4.95 25.47 26.74
C GLY A 807 -3.53 25.94 26.44
N PHE A 808 -3.04 25.81 25.19
CA PHE A 808 -1.61 25.96 24.86
C PHE A 808 -1.34 26.68 23.53
N MET A 809 -0.19 27.35 23.45
CA MET A 809 0.27 28.08 22.26
C MET A 809 1.79 27.93 22.03
N SER A 810 2.21 28.08 20.77
CA SER A 810 3.62 28.00 20.35
C SER A 810 4.47 29.11 20.96
N VAL A 811 5.75 28.84 21.23
CA VAL A 811 6.70 29.83 21.77
C VAL A 811 7.56 30.44 20.66
N ASN A 812 7.85 31.74 20.77
CA ASN A 812 8.71 32.44 19.83
C ASN A 812 10.20 32.09 20.04
N THR A 813 10.61 30.98 19.45
CA THR A 813 11.99 30.46 19.40
C THR A 813 13.01 31.37 18.69
N LYS A 814 12.59 32.53 18.17
CA LYS A 814 13.49 33.54 17.59
C LYS A 814 14.01 34.52 18.64
N LEU A 815 13.41 34.54 19.83
CA LEU A 815 13.86 35.29 21.01
C LEU A 815 14.74 34.41 21.91
N GLY A 816 15.78 34.98 22.53
CA GLY A 816 16.58 34.25 23.52
C GLY A 816 15.73 33.82 24.72
N ALA A 817 14.81 34.68 25.15
CA ALA A 817 13.83 34.38 26.20
C ALA A 817 12.90 33.20 25.86
N GLY A 818 12.44 33.06 24.62
CA GLY A 818 11.61 31.92 24.19
C GLY A 818 12.39 30.62 24.22
N ARG A 819 13.66 30.65 23.81
CA ARG A 819 14.61 29.54 23.94
C ARG A 819 14.93 29.21 25.40
N ALA A 820 15.06 30.20 26.28
CA ALA A 820 15.29 30.00 27.70
C ALA A 820 14.09 29.31 28.38
N PHE A 821 12.86 29.77 28.10
CA PHE A 821 11.65 29.14 28.63
C PHE A 821 11.57 27.66 28.24
N LEU A 822 11.67 27.34 26.94
CA LEU A 822 11.68 25.95 26.47
C LEU A 822 12.81 25.14 27.10
N ARG A 823 14.04 25.67 27.20
CA ARG A 823 15.16 24.98 27.86
C ARG A 823 14.84 24.63 29.32
N SER A 824 14.30 25.58 30.08
CA SER A 824 13.94 25.40 31.50
C SER A 824 12.84 24.37 31.77
N LEU A 825 12.04 23.99 30.76
CA LEU A 825 11.11 22.86 30.81
C LEU A 825 11.87 21.54 30.64
N TYR A 826 12.66 21.39 29.58
CA TYR A 826 13.34 20.12 29.28
C TYR A 826 14.49 19.80 30.25
N GLU A 827 15.12 20.81 30.85
CA GLU A 827 16.06 20.62 31.96
C GLU A 827 15.34 20.19 33.25
N GLN A 828 14.18 20.78 33.58
CA GLN A 828 13.32 20.31 34.69
C GLN A 828 12.87 18.85 34.50
N TYR A 829 12.53 18.43 33.28
CA TYR A 829 12.18 17.04 32.99
C TYR A 829 13.39 16.10 33.19
N ALA A 830 14.60 16.55 32.84
CA ALA A 830 15.83 15.80 33.08
C ALA A 830 16.17 15.67 34.58
N GLU A 831 15.96 16.75 35.36
CA GLU A 831 16.11 16.78 36.82
C GLU A 831 15.15 15.80 37.51
N TRP A 832 13.88 15.75 37.08
CA TRP A 832 12.91 14.76 37.55
C TRP A 832 13.22 13.32 37.10
N GLY A 833 14.19 13.12 36.21
CA GLY A 833 14.58 11.80 35.73
C GLY A 833 13.70 11.22 34.61
N VAL A 834 13.06 12.07 33.80
CA VAL A 834 12.37 11.63 32.57
C VAL A 834 13.34 10.99 31.58
N ASP A 835 12.88 9.97 30.87
CA ASP A 835 13.61 9.20 29.84
C ASP A 835 12.95 9.28 28.44
N PHE A 836 11.74 9.83 28.36
CA PHE A 836 10.91 9.86 27.16
C PHE A 836 9.92 11.03 27.20
N VAL A 837 9.82 11.80 26.12
CA VAL A 837 8.84 12.89 25.98
C VAL A 837 8.01 12.74 24.71
N LYS A 838 6.68 12.61 24.86
CA LYS A 838 5.68 12.72 23.78
C LYS A 838 5.23 14.18 23.67
N HIS A 839 5.86 14.92 22.76
CA HIS A 839 5.57 16.33 22.50
C HIS A 839 4.43 16.44 21.49
N ASP A 840 3.33 17.06 21.90
CA ASP A 840 2.06 17.09 21.20
C ASP A 840 1.64 18.49 20.73
N CYS A 841 0.70 18.53 19.78
CA CYS A 841 0.35 19.72 18.97
C CYS A 841 1.54 20.33 18.22
N VAL A 842 2.58 19.58 17.86
CA VAL A 842 3.80 20.13 17.21
C VAL A 842 4.07 19.54 15.82
N PHE A 843 3.29 18.53 15.42
CA PHE A 843 3.47 17.78 14.18
C PHE A 843 2.12 17.57 13.46
N GLY A 844 2.16 16.99 12.25
CA GLY A 844 1.00 16.90 11.36
C GLY A 844 0.60 18.26 10.79
N ASP A 845 -0.70 18.57 10.79
CA ASP A 845 -1.21 19.90 10.38
C ASP A 845 -0.67 21.04 11.27
N ASP A 846 -0.25 20.72 12.50
CA ASP A 846 0.20 21.65 13.54
C ASP A 846 1.71 21.95 13.49
N LEU A 847 2.42 21.43 12.48
CA LEU A 847 3.88 21.39 12.31
C LEU A 847 4.63 22.66 12.74
N ASP A 848 5.55 22.51 13.71
CA ASP A 848 6.47 23.57 14.11
C ASP A 848 7.95 23.13 14.11
N VAL A 849 8.58 23.21 12.93
CA VAL A 849 10.00 22.81 12.74
C VAL A 849 10.95 23.67 13.58
N ASP A 850 10.65 24.96 13.80
CA ASP A 850 11.48 25.85 14.62
C ASP A 850 11.49 25.38 16.10
N GLU A 851 10.34 24.96 16.64
CA GLU A 851 10.25 24.44 18.02
C GLU A 851 10.82 23.02 18.15
N ILE A 852 10.54 22.12 17.20
CA ILE A 852 11.12 20.76 17.15
C ILE A 852 12.64 20.80 17.09
N THR A 853 13.21 21.69 16.25
CA THR A 853 14.67 21.82 16.12
C THR A 853 15.30 22.31 17.42
N PHE A 854 14.71 23.32 18.07
CA PHE A 854 15.26 23.83 19.32
C PHE A 854 15.14 22.83 20.48
N VAL A 855 14.02 22.10 20.58
CA VAL A 855 13.88 21.02 21.57
C VAL A 855 14.90 19.91 21.32
N SER A 856 15.08 19.48 20.08
CA SER A 856 16.10 18.50 19.68
C SER A 856 17.51 18.95 20.10
N GLU A 857 17.84 20.23 19.88
CA GLU A 857 19.09 20.84 20.31
C GLU A 857 19.29 20.87 21.84
N VAL A 858 18.23 21.06 22.63
CA VAL A 858 18.31 21.00 24.10
C VAL A 858 18.51 19.54 24.54
N LEU A 859 17.69 18.62 24.03
CA LEU A 859 17.77 17.20 24.36
C LEU A 859 19.13 16.57 24.00
N GLN A 860 19.79 17.04 22.94
CA GLN A 860 21.13 16.61 22.57
C GLN A 860 22.22 17.02 23.59
N LYS A 861 21.98 18.08 24.38
CA LYS A 861 22.94 18.67 25.32
C LYS A 861 22.74 18.20 26.77
N LEU A 862 21.63 17.51 27.07
CA LEU A 862 21.35 16.95 28.40
C LEU A 862 22.29 15.79 28.74
N ASN A 863 22.79 15.77 29.97
CA ASN A 863 23.52 14.63 30.52
C ASN A 863 22.64 13.37 30.70
N ARG A 864 21.31 13.54 30.76
CA ARG A 864 20.34 12.45 30.79
C ARG A 864 19.78 12.21 29.38
N PRO A 865 19.83 10.98 28.84
CA PRO A 865 19.25 10.68 27.54
C PRO A 865 17.72 10.63 27.63
N ILE A 866 17.05 11.51 26.90
CA ILE A 866 15.58 11.53 26.75
C ILE A 866 15.25 11.20 25.29
N LEU A 867 14.40 10.19 25.07
CA LEU A 867 13.86 9.92 23.73
C LEU A 867 12.79 10.95 23.35
N TYR A 868 12.88 11.47 22.12
CA TYR A 868 11.96 12.49 21.63
C TYR A 868 10.91 11.89 20.68
N SER A 869 9.63 12.02 21.04
CA SER A 869 8.47 11.54 20.31
C SER A 869 7.58 12.71 19.87
N LEU A 870 7.14 12.77 18.61
CA LEU A 870 6.25 13.83 18.09
C LEU A 870 4.79 13.39 17.91
N SER A 871 3.88 14.34 18.11
CA SER A 871 2.43 14.18 18.04
C SER A 871 1.74 15.52 17.67
N PRO A 872 0.50 15.50 17.11
CA PRO A 872 -0.17 14.35 16.50
C PRO A 872 0.42 14.07 15.11
N GLY A 873 -0.14 13.11 14.38
CA GLY A 873 0.27 12.75 13.02
C GLY A 873 -0.79 13.04 11.95
N THR A 874 -1.68 14.00 12.18
CA THR A 874 -2.75 14.33 11.22
C THR A 874 -2.17 14.82 9.89
N SER A 875 -2.73 14.36 8.77
CA SER A 875 -2.28 14.69 7.40
C SER A 875 -0.80 14.40 7.08
N VAL A 876 -0.06 13.65 7.91
CA VAL A 876 1.40 13.50 7.79
C VAL A 876 1.82 12.84 6.48
N THR A 877 2.79 13.46 5.82
CA THR A 877 3.42 12.93 4.59
C THR A 877 4.85 12.47 4.83
N PRO A 878 5.38 11.54 4.01
CA PRO A 878 6.80 11.19 4.02
C PRO A 878 7.75 12.39 3.74
N THR A 879 7.23 13.49 3.19
CA THR A 879 7.95 14.76 3.01
C THR A 879 8.12 15.49 4.35
N MET A 880 7.05 15.72 5.11
CA MET A 880 7.13 16.32 6.46
C MET A 880 8.08 15.49 7.37
N ALA A 881 7.93 14.17 7.32
CA ALA A 881 8.81 13.26 8.04
C ALA A 881 10.27 13.28 7.52
N LYS A 882 10.55 13.74 6.29
CA LYS A 882 11.93 13.94 5.82
C LYS A 882 12.62 15.07 6.56
N GLU A 883 11.89 16.13 6.90
CA GLU A 883 12.40 17.29 7.63
C GLU A 883 12.68 16.93 9.10
N ILE A 884 11.72 16.33 9.80
CA ILE A 884 11.86 16.09 11.25
C ILE A 884 12.56 14.78 11.65
N SER A 885 12.67 13.77 10.77
CA SER A 885 13.21 12.45 11.17
C SER A 885 14.65 12.50 11.70
N GLY A 886 15.46 13.47 11.26
CA GLY A 886 16.82 13.67 11.78
C GLY A 886 16.89 14.23 13.20
N LEU A 887 15.79 14.81 13.69
CA LEU A 887 15.70 15.58 14.94
C LEU A 887 15.06 14.80 16.10
N VAL A 888 14.44 13.64 15.82
CA VAL A 888 13.56 12.94 16.78
C VAL A 888 13.75 11.42 16.73
N ASN A 889 13.26 10.70 17.75
CA ASN A 889 13.36 9.25 17.85
C ASN A 889 12.09 8.51 17.39
N MET A 890 10.93 9.14 17.46
CA MET A 890 9.70 8.66 16.83
C MET A 890 8.74 9.82 16.53
N TYR A 891 7.80 9.61 15.62
CA TYR A 891 6.83 10.63 15.23
C TYR A 891 5.55 9.97 14.71
N ARG A 892 4.39 10.39 15.22
CA ARG A 892 3.09 9.83 14.82
C ARG A 892 2.82 10.11 13.34
N VAL A 893 2.31 9.12 12.59
CA VAL A 893 2.01 9.26 11.14
C VAL A 893 0.52 9.23 10.79
N THR A 894 -0.35 9.22 11.80
CA THR A 894 -1.82 9.27 11.71
C THR A 894 -2.41 10.22 12.77
N GLY A 895 -3.73 10.45 12.74
CA GLY A 895 -4.44 10.92 13.94
C GLY A 895 -4.42 9.89 15.08
N ASP A 896 -5.17 10.17 16.15
CA ASP A 896 -5.41 9.21 17.24
C ASP A 896 -5.95 7.88 16.70
N ASP A 897 -5.22 6.79 16.93
CA ASP A 897 -5.76 5.43 16.72
C ASP A 897 -6.71 5.07 17.86
N TRP A 898 -7.85 4.49 17.50
CA TRP A 898 -8.85 4.00 18.44
C TRP A 898 -9.32 2.62 18.01
N ASP A 899 -10.05 1.96 18.89
CA ASP A 899 -10.49 0.57 18.72
C ASP A 899 -11.64 0.38 17.72
N THR A 900 -11.57 1.05 16.57
CA THR A 900 -12.44 0.83 15.40
C THR A 900 -11.64 0.25 14.24
N TRP A 901 -12.27 -0.63 13.45
CA TRP A 901 -11.63 -1.16 12.24
C TRP A 901 -11.37 -0.09 11.17
N GLY A 902 -12.03 1.07 11.23
CA GLY A 902 -11.79 2.18 10.30
C GLY A 902 -10.38 2.76 10.46
N ASP A 903 -9.95 2.93 11.70
CA ASP A 903 -8.67 3.53 12.07
C ASP A 903 -7.53 2.52 11.82
N VAL A 904 -7.67 1.31 12.37
CA VAL A 904 -6.76 0.17 12.13
C VAL A 904 -6.53 -0.11 10.63
N ALA A 905 -7.56 0.05 9.79
CA ALA A 905 -7.43 -0.14 8.34
C ALA A 905 -6.66 0.99 7.62
N ALA A 906 -6.67 2.22 8.13
CA ALA A 906 -5.97 3.36 7.51
C ALA A 906 -4.44 3.18 7.54
N HIS A 907 -3.91 2.57 8.61
CA HIS A 907 -2.48 2.34 8.81
C HIS A 907 -1.82 1.47 7.74
N PHE A 908 -2.56 0.64 7.00
CA PHE A 908 -1.99 -0.20 5.95
C PHE A 908 -1.40 0.62 4.80
N ASP A 909 -2.11 1.67 4.36
CA ASP A 909 -1.64 2.56 3.29
C ASP A 909 -0.51 3.47 3.78
N VAL A 910 -0.63 4.01 5.00
CA VAL A 910 0.41 4.85 5.61
C VAL A 910 1.70 4.06 5.84
N SER A 911 1.62 2.86 6.42
CA SER A 911 2.76 1.95 6.62
C SER A 911 3.48 1.63 5.30
N ARG A 912 2.72 1.37 4.23
CA ARG A 912 3.28 1.14 2.88
C ARG A 912 4.09 2.34 2.42
N ASP A 913 3.54 3.55 2.53
CA ASP A 913 4.16 4.75 1.97
C ASP A 913 5.38 5.21 2.78
N PHE A 914 5.34 5.03 4.11
CA PHE A 914 6.50 5.23 4.98
C PHE A 914 7.61 4.18 4.78
N ALA A 915 7.25 2.92 4.52
CA ALA A 915 8.22 1.91 4.10
C ALA A 915 8.82 2.24 2.72
N ALA A 916 8.01 2.65 1.75
CA ALA A 916 8.45 3.00 0.40
C ALA A 916 9.36 4.24 0.36
N ALA A 917 9.19 5.16 1.31
CA ALA A 917 10.05 6.32 1.51
C ALA A 917 11.37 6.01 2.28
N ASN A 918 11.62 4.75 2.66
CA ASN A 918 12.73 4.33 3.53
C ASN A 918 12.78 5.10 4.86
N LYS A 919 11.63 5.32 5.50
CA LYS A 919 11.54 6.09 6.76
C LYS A 919 11.63 5.24 8.03
N ILE A 920 11.36 3.95 7.95
CA ILE A 920 11.48 2.99 9.06
C ILE A 920 12.96 2.85 9.48
N GLY A 921 13.30 3.25 10.71
CA GLY A 921 14.66 3.14 11.24
C GLY A 921 15.67 4.11 10.60
N ALA A 922 15.19 5.27 10.15
CA ALA A 922 16.02 6.36 9.65
C ALA A 922 16.99 6.88 10.75
N LYS A 923 18.03 7.63 10.38
CA LYS A 923 18.86 8.34 11.38
C LYS A 923 18.01 9.42 12.06
N GLY A 924 18.04 9.46 13.39
CA GLY A 924 17.38 10.45 14.24
C GLY A 924 18.26 10.94 15.39
N LEU A 925 17.61 11.52 16.42
CA LEU A 925 18.30 12.16 17.55
C LEU A 925 19.18 11.16 18.31
N LEU A 926 20.51 11.36 18.24
CA LEU A 926 21.54 10.50 18.84
C LEU A 926 21.37 9.00 18.52
N GLY A 927 20.68 8.66 17.43
CA GLY A 927 20.03 7.36 17.32
C GLY A 927 19.24 7.10 16.05
N ARG A 928 18.18 6.29 16.18
CA ARG A 928 17.19 6.03 15.12
C ARG A 928 15.94 6.88 15.29
N SER A 929 15.19 6.97 14.20
CA SER A 929 13.86 7.57 14.09
C SER A 929 12.86 6.56 13.53
N TRP A 930 11.72 6.41 14.19
CA TRP A 930 10.67 5.43 13.84
C TRP A 930 9.35 6.12 13.48
N PRO A 931 8.75 5.83 12.31
CA PRO A 931 7.36 6.16 12.05
C PRO A 931 6.47 5.47 13.08
N ASP A 932 5.64 6.23 13.76
CA ASP A 932 4.78 5.74 14.82
C ASP A 932 3.33 5.64 14.35
N LEU A 933 2.82 4.41 14.32
CA LEU A 933 1.42 4.07 14.04
C LEU A 933 0.52 4.29 15.27
N ASP A 934 1.04 4.94 16.31
CA ASP A 934 0.34 5.27 17.56
C ASP A 934 0.16 4.08 18.51
N MET A 935 -0.53 4.35 19.61
CA MET A 935 -0.82 3.44 20.70
C MET A 935 -1.70 2.25 20.25
N LEU A 936 -1.77 1.24 21.11
CA LEU A 936 -2.50 0.00 20.87
C LEU A 936 -3.74 -0.04 21.79
N PRO A 937 -4.95 0.28 21.28
CA PRO A 937 -6.19 0.37 22.04
C PRO A 937 -6.74 -1.04 22.31
N LEU A 938 -6.05 -1.74 23.21
CA LEU A 938 -6.24 -3.14 23.56
C LEU A 938 -6.47 -3.28 25.07
N GLY A 939 -7.28 -4.26 25.50
CA GLY A 939 -7.59 -4.46 26.92
C GLY A 939 -8.71 -3.54 27.41
N TRP A 940 -8.57 -3.02 28.64
CA TRP A 940 -9.56 -2.13 29.27
C TRP A 940 -9.27 -0.65 28.97
N LEU A 941 -10.25 0.02 28.35
CA LEU A 941 -10.19 1.36 27.78
C LEU A 941 -11.24 2.32 28.37
N THR A 942 -11.21 3.58 27.93
CA THR A 942 -12.26 4.60 28.05
C THR A 942 -12.65 5.13 26.65
N ASP A 943 -13.47 6.18 26.58
CA ASP A 943 -13.78 6.87 25.32
C ASP A 943 -12.95 8.17 25.18
N GLN A 944 -12.74 8.64 23.95
CA GLN A 944 -11.98 9.86 23.66
C GLN A 944 -12.55 11.07 24.44
N GLY A 945 -11.68 11.85 25.08
CA GLY A 945 -12.06 13.03 25.87
C GLY A 945 -12.79 12.72 27.18
N SER A 946 -12.95 11.46 27.58
CA SER A 946 -13.74 11.09 28.76
C SER A 946 -13.07 11.48 30.09
N ASN A 947 -13.84 12.14 30.97
CA ASN A 947 -13.41 12.54 32.32
C ASN A 947 -13.52 11.40 33.37
N ARG A 948 -13.67 10.15 32.93
CA ARG A 948 -13.73 8.92 33.76
C ARG A 948 -13.11 7.75 32.99
N GLY A 949 -12.59 6.74 33.67
CA GLY A 949 -11.97 5.58 33.01
C GLY A 949 -11.04 4.77 33.92
N PRO A 950 -10.62 3.57 33.50
CA PRO A 950 -11.20 2.79 32.40
C PRO A 950 -12.62 2.29 32.75
N TYR A 951 -13.44 1.94 31.76
CA TYR A 951 -14.79 1.38 31.99
C TYR A 951 -15.33 0.41 30.93
N ARG A 952 -14.61 0.18 29.82
CA ARG A 952 -15.01 -0.78 28.78
C ARG A 952 -13.83 -1.61 28.31
N MET A 953 -14.09 -2.70 27.59
CA MET A 953 -13.06 -3.35 26.78
C MET A 953 -12.89 -2.63 25.43
N SER A 954 -11.77 -2.89 24.75
CA SER A 954 -11.60 -2.65 23.32
C SER A 954 -12.71 -3.32 22.49
N ASN A 955 -13.30 -2.57 21.56
CA ASN A 955 -14.34 -3.02 20.63
C ASN A 955 -13.76 -3.84 19.46
N LEU A 956 -12.44 -3.76 19.20
CA LEU A 956 -11.77 -4.60 18.21
C LEU A 956 -11.94 -6.08 18.59
N ASN A 957 -12.41 -6.89 17.66
CA ASN A 957 -12.49 -8.33 17.88
C ASN A 957 -11.08 -8.96 17.84
N LEU A 958 -10.93 -10.18 18.39
CA LEU A 958 -9.64 -10.82 18.58
C LEU A 958 -8.80 -10.97 17.28
N ASP A 959 -9.44 -11.09 16.11
CA ASP A 959 -8.71 -11.16 14.83
C ASP A 959 -8.28 -9.78 14.31
N GLU A 960 -9.03 -8.71 14.64
CA GLU A 960 -8.63 -7.32 14.40
C GLU A 960 -7.45 -6.92 15.30
N GLN A 961 -7.50 -7.26 16.60
CA GLN A 961 -6.41 -7.03 17.55
C GLN A 961 -5.10 -7.72 17.11
N LYS A 962 -5.17 -8.98 16.67
CA LYS A 962 -4.02 -9.70 16.07
C LYS A 962 -3.51 -9.00 14.81
N THR A 963 -4.42 -8.53 13.96
CA THR A 963 -4.08 -7.86 12.69
C THR A 963 -3.33 -6.56 12.95
N GLN A 964 -3.79 -5.76 13.91
CA GLN A 964 -3.12 -4.54 14.37
C GLN A 964 -1.71 -4.83 14.91
N MET A 965 -1.60 -5.74 15.90
CA MET A 965 -0.31 -6.15 16.46
C MET A 965 0.67 -6.67 15.40
N THR A 966 0.17 -7.40 14.39
CA THR A 966 0.99 -7.92 13.29
C THR A 966 1.48 -6.79 12.38
N LEU A 967 0.61 -5.82 12.05
CA LEU A 967 0.99 -4.66 11.23
C LEU A 967 2.04 -3.80 11.93
N TRP A 968 1.84 -3.43 13.21
CA TRP A 968 2.80 -2.63 13.97
C TRP A 968 4.17 -3.34 14.06
N ALA A 969 4.18 -4.64 14.36
CA ALA A 969 5.41 -5.44 14.44
C ALA A 969 6.13 -5.61 13.09
N MET A 970 5.39 -5.66 11.97
CA MET A 970 5.96 -5.72 10.61
C MET A 970 6.45 -4.35 10.10
N ALA A 971 5.73 -3.27 10.41
CA ALA A 971 6.11 -1.90 10.11
C ALA A 971 7.28 -1.41 10.98
N ARG A 972 7.58 -2.10 12.09
CA ARG A 972 8.49 -1.66 13.15
C ARG A 972 8.07 -0.32 13.74
N SER A 973 6.77 -0.18 13.97
CA SER A 973 6.21 0.87 14.84
C SER A 973 6.72 0.68 16.27
N PRO A 974 6.83 1.75 17.07
CA PRO A 974 6.78 1.66 18.52
C PRO A 974 5.57 0.84 18.98
N LEU A 975 5.68 0.17 20.14
CA LEU A 975 4.62 -0.66 20.71
C LEU A 975 4.23 -0.10 22.09
N MET A 976 3.37 0.91 22.10
CA MET A 976 2.79 1.48 23.32
C MET A 976 1.41 0.86 23.55
N PHE A 977 1.27 0.02 24.58
CA PHE A 977 -0.04 -0.48 25.02
C PHE A 977 -0.84 0.67 25.66
N GLY A 978 -2.11 0.86 25.31
CA GLY A 978 -2.93 1.94 25.90
C GLY A 978 -3.85 1.50 27.06
N GLY A 979 -4.15 0.21 27.17
CA GLY A 979 -5.12 -0.32 28.15
C GLY A 979 -4.61 -0.41 29.60
N ASP A 980 -5.57 -0.59 30.51
CA ASP A 980 -5.30 -0.77 31.94
C ASP A 980 -4.87 -2.21 32.28
N PHE A 981 -3.68 -2.36 32.88
CA PHE A 981 -3.15 -3.68 33.26
C PHE A 981 -3.83 -4.33 34.48
N PRO A 982 -4.19 -3.60 35.56
CA PRO A 982 -4.96 -4.14 36.69
C PRO A 982 -6.23 -4.90 36.30
N CYS A 983 -7.17 -4.31 35.54
CA CYS A 983 -8.40 -5.01 35.14
C CYS A 983 -8.16 -6.06 34.04
N VAL A 984 -7.03 -6.04 33.32
CA VAL A 984 -6.62 -7.13 32.39
C VAL A 984 -6.02 -8.35 33.11
N THR A 985 -5.32 -8.16 34.24
CA THR A 985 -4.49 -9.21 34.85
C THR A 985 -5.09 -9.94 36.05
N GLY A 986 -6.33 -9.60 36.44
CA GLY A 986 -7.10 -10.04 37.61
C GLY A 986 -6.69 -11.37 38.27
N THR A 987 -5.68 -11.31 39.14
CA THR A 987 -5.23 -12.45 39.95
C THR A 987 -5.07 -12.07 41.43
N LYS A 988 -5.94 -12.67 42.24
CA LYS A 988 -6.04 -12.64 43.71
C LYS A 988 -4.86 -12.05 44.53
N GLY A 989 -5.09 -10.87 45.07
CA GLY A 989 -5.09 -10.66 46.53
C GLY A 989 -3.79 -10.28 47.24
N SER A 990 -3.83 -9.14 47.94
CA SER A 990 -3.24 -8.98 49.27
C SER A 990 -4.11 -8.01 50.08
N THR A 991 -4.21 -8.22 51.40
CA THR A 991 -5.00 -7.36 52.30
C THR A 991 -4.09 -6.50 53.15
N HIS A 992 -4.15 -5.17 52.96
CA HIS A 992 -3.74 -4.22 53.99
C HIS A 992 -4.91 -3.29 54.33
N LYS A 993 -5.23 -3.21 55.62
CA LYS A 993 -6.16 -2.23 56.18
C LYS A 993 -5.35 -1.02 56.65
N THR A 994 -5.63 0.15 56.07
CA THR A 994 -5.27 1.45 56.64
C THR A 994 -6.39 2.45 56.33
N THR A 995 -6.50 3.48 57.16
CA THR A 995 -7.79 4.18 57.39
C THR A 995 -8.04 5.40 56.51
N ALA A 996 -9.19 5.37 55.83
CA ALA A 996 -10.12 6.49 55.62
C ALA A 996 -9.57 7.89 55.29
N HIS A 997 -9.64 8.30 54.02
CA HIS A 997 -10.53 9.38 53.54
C HIS A 997 -10.40 9.69 52.04
N SER A 998 -11.18 9.01 51.18
CA SER A 998 -11.92 9.63 50.05
C SER A 998 -12.76 8.57 49.32
N GLN A 999 -13.84 8.99 48.65
CA GLN A 999 -14.77 8.10 47.95
C GLN A 999 -14.40 7.92 46.46
N ARG A 1000 -13.33 7.18 46.16
CA ARG A 1000 -13.00 6.72 44.77
C ARG A 1000 -12.74 5.21 44.62
N SER A 1001 -12.72 4.44 45.70
CA SER A 1001 -12.39 3.00 45.66
C SER A 1001 -13.57 2.09 45.27
N ARG A 1002 -13.84 1.96 43.97
CA ARG A 1002 -14.60 0.86 43.33
C ARG A 1002 -14.14 0.58 41.86
N ARG A 1003 -12.83 0.58 41.57
CA ARG A 1003 -12.28 0.16 40.26
C ARG A 1003 -12.21 -1.36 40.13
N CYS A 1004 -12.43 -1.86 38.91
CA CYS A 1004 -12.80 -3.23 38.54
C CYS A 1004 -13.96 -3.80 39.40
N LEU A 1005 -15.17 -3.91 38.84
CA LEU A 1005 -16.32 -4.47 39.55
C LEU A 1005 -16.05 -5.93 39.98
N LYS A 1006 -16.34 -6.22 41.25
CA LYS A 1006 -16.69 -7.56 41.71
C LYS A 1006 -18.09 -7.89 41.15
N GLU A 1007 -18.40 -9.07 40.62
CA GLU A 1007 -17.62 -10.31 40.57
C GLU A 1007 -17.60 -10.90 39.15
N VAL A 1008 -16.49 -11.54 38.77
CA VAL A 1008 -16.51 -12.72 37.91
C VAL A 1008 -15.76 -13.80 38.68
N GLY A 1009 -16.43 -14.92 38.96
CA GLY A 1009 -15.83 -16.04 39.68
C GLY A 1009 -14.67 -16.67 38.90
N LYS A 1010 -13.97 -17.64 39.52
CA LYS A 1010 -13.00 -18.48 38.78
C LYS A 1010 -13.68 -19.01 37.52
N SER A 1011 -13.18 -18.67 36.33
CA SER A 1011 -13.82 -19.05 35.08
C SER A 1011 -13.66 -20.55 34.82
N HIS A 1012 -14.65 -21.33 35.25
CA HIS A 1012 -14.91 -22.69 34.76
C HIS A 1012 -15.79 -22.54 33.52
N ALA A 1013 -15.19 -22.72 32.34
CA ALA A 1013 -15.85 -22.39 31.09
C ALA A 1013 -17.00 -23.36 30.80
N GLN A 1014 -18.24 -22.91 31.05
CA GLN A 1014 -19.44 -23.63 30.65
C GLN A 1014 -19.70 -23.42 29.15
N PHE A 1015 -19.91 -24.50 28.40
CA PHE A 1015 -20.19 -24.43 26.96
C PHE A 1015 -21.37 -25.31 26.53
N LEU A 1016 -22.14 -24.80 25.56
CA LEU A 1016 -23.33 -25.44 25.01
C LEU A 1016 -22.98 -26.43 23.90
N GLY A 1017 -23.31 -27.71 24.09
CA GLY A 1017 -23.13 -28.78 23.11
C GLY A 1017 -24.37 -29.64 22.96
N PHE A 1018 -24.52 -30.30 21.81
CA PHE A 1018 -25.70 -31.11 21.49
C PHE A 1018 -25.38 -32.61 21.50
N THR A 1019 -26.35 -33.42 21.93
CA THR A 1019 -26.24 -34.89 21.98
C THR A 1019 -27.62 -35.55 21.81
N SER A 1020 -27.66 -36.88 21.77
CA SER A 1020 -28.91 -37.65 21.80
C SER A 1020 -29.65 -37.41 23.11
N CYS A 1021 -30.97 -37.19 23.05
CA CYS A 1021 -31.83 -36.96 24.21
C CYS A 1021 -31.91 -38.14 25.21
N ASN A 1022 -31.33 -39.30 24.88
CA ASN A 1022 -31.18 -40.43 25.81
C ASN A 1022 -29.96 -40.32 26.74
N HIS A 1023 -29.17 -39.24 26.65
CA HIS A 1023 -27.93 -39.07 27.42
C HIS A 1023 -28.20 -38.41 28.79
N PRO A 1024 -27.74 -38.97 29.93
CA PRO A 1024 -28.20 -38.55 31.27
C PRO A 1024 -27.92 -37.07 31.62
N LYS A 1025 -26.98 -36.41 30.95
CA LYS A 1025 -26.73 -34.96 31.07
C LYS A 1025 -27.55 -34.06 30.09
N VAL A 1026 -28.73 -34.48 29.62
CA VAL A 1026 -29.66 -33.59 28.87
C VAL A 1026 -30.77 -32.98 29.73
N ASN A 1027 -31.04 -33.55 30.91
CA ASN A 1027 -32.06 -33.04 31.83
C ASN A 1027 -31.42 -32.03 32.79
N GLY A 1028 -31.99 -30.83 32.86
CA GLY A 1028 -31.48 -29.73 33.69
C GLY A 1028 -31.97 -28.32 33.28
N TRP A 1029 -32.67 -28.19 32.15
CA TRP A 1029 -33.28 -26.93 31.73
C TRP A 1029 -34.61 -26.68 32.46
N SER A 1030 -34.77 -25.48 33.01
CA SER A 1030 -36.01 -25.00 33.67
C SER A 1030 -36.35 -23.59 33.22
N ILE A 1031 -37.64 -23.25 33.13
CA ILE A 1031 -38.06 -21.86 32.90
C ILE A 1031 -37.94 -21.07 34.20
N GLU A 1032 -37.39 -19.87 34.11
CA GLU A 1032 -37.46 -18.85 35.17
C GLU A 1032 -38.12 -17.59 34.58
N ALA A 1033 -39.20 -17.14 35.21
CA ALA A 1033 -39.89 -15.90 34.83
C ALA A 1033 -39.26 -14.73 35.58
N LEU A 1034 -38.93 -13.65 34.87
CA LEU A 1034 -38.30 -12.46 35.46
C LEU A 1034 -39.23 -11.25 35.49
N ASP A 1035 -40.08 -11.06 34.48
CA ASP A 1035 -41.20 -10.11 34.53
C ASP A 1035 -42.31 -10.49 33.54
N GLN A 1036 -43.45 -9.77 33.54
CA GLN A 1036 -44.71 -10.20 32.91
C GLN A 1036 -44.68 -10.55 31.40
N ASP A 1037 -43.69 -10.07 30.64
CA ASP A 1037 -43.49 -10.40 29.23
C ASP A 1037 -42.15 -11.09 28.90
N LEU A 1038 -41.29 -11.37 29.89
CA LEU A 1038 -39.94 -11.92 29.69
C LEU A 1038 -39.66 -13.16 30.55
N ASP A 1039 -39.59 -14.30 29.85
CA ASP A 1039 -39.15 -15.60 30.36
C ASP A 1039 -37.68 -15.89 29.98
N GLN A 1040 -36.97 -16.63 30.82
CA GLN A 1040 -35.70 -17.29 30.49
C GLN A 1040 -35.80 -18.81 30.61
N ILE A 1041 -34.94 -19.53 29.89
CA ILE A 1041 -34.70 -20.98 30.07
C ILE A 1041 -33.27 -21.16 30.57
N CYS A 1042 -33.13 -21.67 31.79
CA CYS A 1042 -31.89 -21.73 32.55
C CYS A 1042 -31.47 -23.18 32.86
N TRP A 1043 -30.18 -23.49 32.73
CA TRP A 1043 -29.61 -24.80 33.07
C TRP A 1043 -29.16 -24.86 34.54
N LYS A 1044 -29.80 -25.72 35.34
CA LYS A 1044 -29.48 -25.96 36.74
C LYS A 1044 -28.84 -27.34 36.92
N GLU A 1045 -27.51 -27.39 37.11
CA GLU A 1045 -26.81 -28.59 37.57
C GLU A 1045 -26.76 -28.61 39.11
N ASN A 1046 -26.87 -29.78 39.72
CA ASN A 1046 -27.12 -29.93 41.16
C ASN A 1046 -25.82 -29.82 42.01
N MET A 1047 -24.98 -28.81 41.72
CA MET A 1047 -23.75 -28.48 42.44
C MET A 1047 -23.75 -26.99 42.84
N GLY A 1048 -23.38 -26.70 44.09
CA GLY A 1048 -23.77 -25.46 44.77
C GLY A 1048 -23.07 -24.16 44.35
N SER A 1049 -23.76 -23.05 44.61
CA SER A 1049 -23.28 -21.66 44.52
C SER A 1049 -22.65 -21.23 43.18
N HIS A 1050 -23.30 -21.59 42.07
CA HIS A 1050 -22.99 -21.12 40.72
C HIS A 1050 -24.26 -20.55 40.05
N GLU A 1051 -24.10 -19.49 39.25
CA GLU A 1051 -25.18 -18.96 38.43
C GLU A 1051 -25.49 -19.92 37.25
N PRO A 1052 -26.77 -20.15 36.91
CA PRO A 1052 -27.17 -21.04 35.83
C PRO A 1052 -26.95 -20.41 34.45
N LEU A 1053 -26.65 -21.22 33.44
CA LEU A 1053 -26.59 -20.75 32.05
C LEU A 1053 -28.01 -20.52 31.52
N CYS A 1054 -28.41 -19.26 31.35
CA CYS A 1054 -29.73 -18.85 30.88
C CYS A 1054 -29.75 -18.36 29.42
N LEU A 1055 -30.89 -18.58 28.75
CA LEU A 1055 -31.22 -18.07 27.41
C LEU A 1055 -32.59 -17.39 27.44
N TYR A 1056 -32.75 -16.28 26.72
CA TYR A 1056 -34.02 -15.54 26.70
C TYR A 1056 -35.02 -16.17 25.72
N LYS A 1057 -36.27 -16.34 26.16
CA LYS A 1057 -37.36 -16.95 25.39
C LYS A 1057 -38.20 -15.87 24.69
N GLN A 1058 -38.34 -15.96 23.37
CA GLN A 1058 -39.17 -15.05 22.59
C GLN A 1058 -40.32 -15.81 21.91
N LYS A 1059 -41.53 -15.22 21.94
CA LYS A 1059 -42.70 -15.72 21.18
C LYS A 1059 -42.49 -15.42 19.68
N PRO A 1060 -42.73 -16.36 18.75
CA PRO A 1060 -42.53 -16.13 17.32
C PRO A 1060 -43.36 -14.96 16.75
N LEU A 1061 -42.69 -14.05 16.04
CA LEU A 1061 -43.31 -12.92 15.33
C LEU A 1061 -43.91 -13.40 13.99
N LEU A 1062 -45.10 -13.98 14.05
CA LEU A 1062 -45.84 -14.52 12.90
C LEU A 1062 -46.94 -13.57 12.38
N SER A 1063 -47.24 -13.69 11.08
CA SER A 1063 -48.39 -13.04 10.47
C SER A 1063 -49.72 -13.66 10.95
N SER A 1064 -50.86 -13.02 10.64
CA SER A 1064 -52.19 -13.51 11.02
C SER A 1064 -52.50 -14.91 10.49
N ASP A 1065 -52.01 -15.22 9.29
CA ASP A 1065 -52.50 -16.32 8.46
C ASP A 1065 -51.73 -17.63 8.74
N GLU A 1066 -50.55 -17.54 9.38
CA GLU A 1066 -49.66 -18.66 9.69
C GLU A 1066 -49.97 -19.32 11.05
N ARG A 1067 -50.91 -18.76 11.83
CA ARG A 1067 -51.25 -19.21 13.20
C ARG A 1067 -51.91 -20.60 13.29
N LEU A 1068 -52.27 -21.22 12.16
CA LEU A 1068 -52.98 -22.50 12.10
C LEU A 1068 -52.07 -23.74 11.99
N ILE A 1069 -50.74 -23.57 11.95
CA ILE A 1069 -49.79 -24.64 11.60
C ILE A 1069 -48.84 -25.05 12.75
N TYR A 1070 -48.72 -24.24 13.81
CA TYR A 1070 -47.72 -24.42 14.88
C TYR A 1070 -48.32 -24.85 16.22
N ASN A 1071 -47.61 -25.70 16.96
CA ASN A 1071 -48.04 -26.20 18.27
C ASN A 1071 -47.66 -25.23 19.41
N GLN A 1072 -48.42 -25.26 20.51
CA GLN A 1072 -48.30 -24.32 21.64
C GLN A 1072 -47.01 -24.41 22.48
N GLY A 1073 -46.03 -25.23 22.08
CA GLY A 1073 -44.78 -25.48 22.82
C GLY A 1073 -43.48 -25.00 22.14
N GLU A 1074 -43.54 -24.51 20.90
CA GLU A 1074 -42.33 -24.17 20.12
C GLU A 1074 -41.87 -22.72 20.31
N LEU A 1075 -40.56 -22.53 20.52
CA LEU A 1075 -39.98 -21.26 20.99
C LEU A 1075 -38.71 -20.82 20.25
N HIS A 1076 -38.52 -19.51 20.15
CA HIS A 1076 -37.24 -18.88 19.76
C HIS A 1076 -36.38 -18.64 21.01
N LEU A 1077 -35.05 -18.78 20.87
CA LEU A 1077 -34.07 -18.60 21.95
C LEU A 1077 -32.98 -17.61 21.52
N LEU A 1078 -32.79 -16.57 22.34
CA LEU A 1078 -31.89 -15.44 22.14
C LEU A 1078 -30.69 -15.47 23.11
N ALA A 1079 -29.57 -14.89 22.68
CA ALA A 1079 -28.35 -14.79 23.48
C ALA A 1079 -28.46 -13.81 24.66
N SER A 1080 -29.21 -12.71 24.50
CA SER A 1080 -29.49 -11.73 25.54
C SER A 1080 -30.79 -10.98 25.21
N ASP A 1081 -31.31 -10.22 26.17
CA ASP A 1081 -32.33 -9.20 25.88
C ASP A 1081 -31.81 -8.19 24.82
N GLY A 1082 -32.74 -7.62 24.05
CA GLY A 1082 -32.50 -6.59 23.03
C GLY A 1082 -31.67 -7.00 21.80
N MET A 1083 -31.13 -8.23 21.70
CA MET A 1083 -30.23 -8.65 20.62
C MET A 1083 -30.89 -9.55 19.57
N GLU A 1084 -30.74 -9.18 18.29
CA GLU A 1084 -31.18 -9.95 17.12
C GLU A 1084 -30.31 -11.21 16.85
N PHE A 1085 -29.87 -11.96 17.87
CA PHE A 1085 -29.03 -13.15 17.70
C PHE A 1085 -29.65 -14.42 18.30
N CYS A 1086 -30.01 -15.35 17.41
CA CYS A 1086 -30.79 -16.55 17.67
C CYS A 1086 -29.92 -17.82 17.63
N LEU A 1087 -30.16 -18.78 18.55
CA LEU A 1087 -29.40 -20.03 18.70
C LEU A 1087 -29.62 -21.07 17.58
N ASP A 1088 -28.64 -21.19 16.69
CA ASP A 1088 -28.57 -22.08 15.52
C ASP A 1088 -29.59 -21.80 14.39
N ALA A 1089 -30.07 -20.57 14.31
CA ALA A 1089 -30.68 -20.03 13.09
C ALA A 1089 -29.79 -20.25 11.85
N SER A 1090 -30.41 -20.52 10.69
CA SER A 1090 -29.72 -20.77 9.42
C SER A 1090 -30.52 -20.23 8.25
N PRO A 1091 -30.07 -19.16 7.56
CA PRO A 1091 -30.77 -18.65 6.38
C PRO A 1091 -30.61 -19.64 5.21
N ARG A 1092 -31.71 -20.35 4.90
CA ARG A 1092 -31.93 -21.08 3.63
C ARG A 1092 -31.05 -22.32 3.35
N LYS A 1093 -30.27 -22.83 4.32
CA LYS A 1093 -29.54 -24.11 4.17
C LYS A 1093 -29.86 -25.09 5.30
N LYS A 1094 -30.23 -26.34 4.96
CA LYS A 1094 -30.23 -27.45 5.91
C LYS A 1094 -28.81 -27.80 6.35
N ARG A 1095 -28.51 -27.70 7.66
CA ARG A 1095 -27.27 -28.22 8.27
C ARG A 1095 -27.39 -29.74 8.53
N THR A 1096 -26.27 -30.44 8.48
CA THR A 1096 -26.17 -31.89 8.70
C THR A 1096 -25.92 -32.22 10.18
N SER A 1097 -26.21 -33.45 10.60
CA SER A 1097 -25.98 -33.92 11.99
C SER A 1097 -24.50 -33.98 12.41
N LYS A 1098 -23.54 -33.80 11.47
CA LYS A 1098 -22.12 -33.56 11.80
C LYS A 1098 -21.80 -32.09 12.06
N GLU A 1099 -22.58 -31.16 11.53
CA GLU A 1099 -22.45 -29.71 11.77
C GLU A 1099 -23.15 -29.29 13.10
N PHE A 1100 -24.22 -29.98 13.51
CA PHE A 1100 -24.97 -29.75 14.77
C PHE A 1100 -24.30 -30.32 16.04
N LYS A 1101 -23.01 -30.02 16.29
CA LYS A 1101 -22.30 -30.55 17.50
C LYS A 1101 -21.97 -29.52 18.57
N SER A 1102 -22.18 -28.24 18.31
CA SER A 1102 -21.89 -27.11 19.21
C SER A 1102 -22.84 -25.96 18.88
N GLY A 1103 -23.34 -25.27 19.90
CA GLY A 1103 -24.22 -24.11 19.71
C GLY A 1103 -23.55 -22.99 18.92
N SER A 1104 -24.25 -22.39 17.96
CA SER A 1104 -23.79 -21.18 17.28
C SER A 1104 -24.90 -20.13 17.13
N PHE A 1105 -24.68 -18.93 17.64
CA PHE A 1105 -25.62 -17.81 17.48
C PHE A 1105 -25.45 -17.14 16.12
N SER A 1106 -26.55 -16.71 15.50
CA SER A 1106 -26.53 -15.95 14.25
C SER A 1106 -27.72 -15.00 14.11
N PRO A 1107 -27.69 -14.00 13.19
CA PRO A 1107 -28.74 -13.00 13.10
C PRO A 1107 -30.14 -13.59 12.88
N CYS A 1108 -31.05 -13.27 13.78
CA CYS A 1108 -32.48 -13.57 13.67
C CYS A 1108 -33.05 -12.92 12.41
N ARG A 1109 -33.87 -13.66 11.66
CA ARG A 1109 -34.59 -13.17 10.47
C ARG A 1109 -35.95 -13.83 10.38
N SER A 1110 -36.87 -13.24 9.65
CA SER A 1110 -38.18 -13.85 9.36
C SER A 1110 -38.10 -15.12 8.50
N ASP A 1111 -36.93 -15.47 7.94
CA ASP A 1111 -36.66 -16.77 7.30
C ASP A 1111 -35.71 -17.69 8.11
N ALA A 1112 -35.64 -17.50 9.43
CA ALA A 1112 -34.88 -18.34 10.36
C ALA A 1112 -35.71 -19.53 10.88
N ASN A 1113 -35.43 -20.74 10.37
CA ASN A 1113 -36.11 -21.99 10.73
C ASN A 1113 -35.67 -22.56 12.11
N GLN A 1114 -35.77 -21.78 13.18
CA GLN A 1114 -35.33 -22.17 14.53
C GLN A 1114 -36.52 -22.34 15.48
N MET A 1115 -36.84 -23.58 15.81
CA MET A 1115 -37.82 -23.93 16.85
C MET A 1115 -37.17 -24.87 17.88
N TRP A 1116 -37.32 -24.52 19.15
CA TRP A 1116 -36.89 -25.32 20.29
C TRP A 1116 -38.10 -25.66 21.17
N GLU A 1117 -38.14 -26.88 21.70
CA GLU A 1117 -39.18 -27.38 22.59
C GLU A 1117 -38.54 -27.78 23.93
N LEU A 1118 -39.10 -27.32 25.06
CA LEU A 1118 -38.69 -27.74 26.39
C LEU A 1118 -39.66 -28.82 26.89
N SER A 1119 -39.19 -30.05 27.00
CA SER A 1119 -40.02 -31.18 27.45
C SER A 1119 -40.09 -31.27 28.98
N ASN A 1120 -41.21 -31.81 29.50
CA ASN A 1120 -41.55 -31.85 30.94
C ASN A 1120 -40.53 -32.56 31.86
N ASN A 1121 -39.53 -33.24 31.31
CA ASN A 1121 -38.41 -33.87 32.03
C ASN A 1121 -37.16 -32.95 32.14
N GLY A 1122 -37.23 -31.70 31.70
CA GLY A 1122 -36.13 -30.73 31.75
C GLY A 1122 -35.11 -30.88 30.62
N SER A 1123 -35.48 -31.53 29.51
CA SER A 1123 -34.67 -31.59 28.27
C SER A 1123 -35.10 -30.50 27.28
N LEU A 1124 -34.13 -29.84 26.65
CA LEU A 1124 -34.37 -28.80 25.64
C LEU A 1124 -34.01 -29.35 24.25
N ILE A 1125 -35.03 -29.59 23.42
CA ILE A 1125 -34.98 -30.33 22.17
C ILE A 1125 -35.00 -29.38 20.97
N SER A 1126 -34.09 -29.60 20.02
CA SER A 1126 -34.15 -28.97 18.71
C SER A 1126 -35.14 -29.73 17.82
N SER A 1127 -36.32 -29.17 17.51
CA SER A 1127 -37.29 -29.83 16.62
C SER A 1127 -36.71 -30.08 15.22
N TYR A 1128 -35.73 -29.26 14.83
CA TYR A 1128 -35.03 -29.34 13.56
C TYR A 1128 -34.03 -30.50 13.45
N SER A 1129 -33.29 -30.80 14.53
CA SER A 1129 -32.18 -31.78 14.51
C SER A 1129 -32.43 -33.05 15.32
N GLY A 1130 -33.47 -33.07 16.18
CA GLY A 1130 -33.77 -34.17 17.08
C GLY A 1130 -32.73 -34.37 18.21
N LEU A 1131 -31.86 -33.38 18.43
CA LEU A 1131 -30.83 -33.40 19.45
C LEU A 1131 -31.19 -32.49 20.63
N CYS A 1132 -30.72 -32.87 21.82
CA CYS A 1132 -30.92 -32.12 23.05
C CYS A 1132 -29.70 -31.27 23.41
N ALA A 1133 -29.94 -30.09 23.97
CA ALA A 1133 -28.92 -29.18 24.48
C ALA A 1133 -28.36 -29.63 25.84
N THR A 1134 -27.04 -29.54 25.99
CA THR A 1134 -26.28 -29.92 27.19
C THR A 1134 -25.25 -28.84 27.52
N VAL A 1135 -24.98 -28.65 28.80
CA VAL A 1135 -23.90 -27.80 29.29
C VAL A 1135 -22.73 -28.66 29.77
N LYS A 1136 -21.50 -28.19 29.55
CA LYS A 1136 -20.26 -28.84 30.01
C LYS A 1136 -19.31 -27.81 30.59
N SER A 1137 -18.75 -28.09 31.77
CA SER A 1137 -17.72 -27.30 32.44
C SER A 1137 -16.32 -27.93 32.26
N ILE A 1138 -15.27 -27.10 32.32
CA ILE A 1138 -13.85 -27.52 32.34
C ILE A 1138 -13.07 -26.65 33.34
N ASP A 1139 -12.25 -27.31 34.16
CA ASP A 1139 -11.36 -26.67 35.14
C ASP A 1139 -9.98 -26.39 34.52
N ALA A 1140 -9.55 -25.13 34.52
CA ALA A 1140 -8.30 -24.70 33.92
C ALA A 1140 -7.09 -24.87 34.87
N ASN A 1141 -6.61 -26.11 35.09
CA ASN A 1141 -5.33 -26.31 35.79
C ASN A 1141 -4.61 -27.67 35.58
N VAL A 1142 -4.40 -28.11 34.32
CA VAL A 1142 -3.46 -29.20 33.99
C VAL A 1142 -2.65 -28.85 32.74
N GLY A 1143 -1.32 -28.95 32.81
CA GLY A 1143 -0.43 -28.84 31.66
C GLY A 1143 -0.25 -30.17 30.91
N ASN A 1144 0.09 -30.09 29.62
CA ASN A 1144 0.31 -31.23 28.70
C ASN A 1144 -0.89 -32.18 28.48
N SER A 1145 -1.64 -31.96 27.40
CA SER A 1145 -1.62 -32.92 26.27
C SER A 1145 -2.27 -32.38 24.99
N GLY A 1146 -1.72 -32.84 23.86
CA GLY A 1146 -2.04 -32.54 22.45
C GLY A 1146 -3.38 -31.88 22.07
N GLY A 1147 -3.31 -30.68 21.48
CA GLY A 1147 -4.44 -30.14 20.72
C GLY A 1147 -4.40 -28.67 20.33
N VAL A 1148 -3.38 -28.19 19.59
CA VAL A 1148 -3.47 -26.88 18.90
C VAL A 1148 -4.71 -26.88 17.99
N ARG A 1149 -5.56 -25.85 18.12
CA ARG A 1149 -6.71 -25.63 17.22
C ARG A 1149 -6.73 -24.19 16.73
N SER A 1150 -6.75 -24.04 15.41
CA SER A 1150 -6.64 -22.78 14.68
C SER A 1150 -8.01 -22.27 14.19
N TRP A 1151 -8.17 -20.95 14.15
CA TRP A 1151 -9.23 -20.27 13.39
C TRP A 1151 -8.62 -19.25 12.41
N ILE A 1152 -9.41 -18.76 11.45
CA ILE A 1152 -8.91 -18.10 10.24
C ILE A 1152 -9.73 -16.83 9.97
N ALA A 1153 -9.10 -15.66 9.97
CA ALA A 1153 -9.68 -14.41 9.49
C ALA A 1153 -9.95 -14.50 7.96
N THR A 1154 -11.11 -14.02 7.48
CA THR A 1154 -11.58 -14.31 6.10
C THR A 1154 -11.76 -13.09 5.18
N GLY A 1155 -10.65 -12.43 4.85
CA GLY A 1155 -10.54 -11.66 3.59
C GLY A 1155 -10.27 -12.59 2.40
N ARG A 1156 -11.04 -12.46 1.31
CA ARG A 1156 -10.84 -13.21 0.03
C ARG A 1156 -10.33 -12.22 -1.03
N LYS A 1157 -9.32 -12.50 -1.86
CA LYS A 1157 -8.48 -13.68 -2.19
C LYS A 1157 -7.17 -13.12 -2.81
N GLU A 1158 -5.98 -13.72 -2.73
CA GLU A 1158 -5.54 -14.97 -2.10
C GLU A 1158 -4.28 -14.72 -1.27
N VAL A 1159 -4.21 -15.29 -0.07
CA VAL A 1159 -3.10 -16.11 0.43
C VAL A 1159 -3.62 -16.89 1.65
N ARG A 1160 -2.95 -17.99 1.99
CA ARG A 1160 -3.35 -18.90 3.07
C ARG A 1160 -2.12 -19.31 3.87
N LEU A 1161 -2.40 -19.89 5.05
CA LEU A 1161 -1.48 -20.44 6.04
C LEU A 1161 -0.82 -19.39 6.93
N GLU A 1162 -1.48 -19.13 8.06
CA GLU A 1162 -0.76 -19.25 9.32
C GLU A 1162 -0.59 -20.75 9.62
N GLN A 1163 0.62 -21.17 9.95
CA GLN A 1163 0.84 -22.45 10.62
C GLN A 1163 1.93 -22.22 11.67
N GLU A 1164 1.55 -22.29 12.94
CA GLU A 1164 2.51 -22.32 14.05
C GLU A 1164 3.25 -23.67 14.00
N ILE A 1165 4.58 -23.63 13.93
CA ILE A 1165 5.43 -24.82 13.82
C ILE A 1165 6.40 -24.82 14.99
N SER A 1166 6.61 -25.98 15.60
CA SER A 1166 7.60 -26.18 16.66
C SER A 1166 8.97 -25.66 16.23
N THR A 1167 9.39 -24.56 16.86
CA THR A 1167 10.79 -24.22 17.06
C THR A 1167 11.46 -25.29 17.92
N THR A 1168 12.80 -25.28 17.96
CA THR A 1168 13.59 -26.09 18.90
C THR A 1168 13.82 -25.38 20.24
N GLU A 1169 13.33 -24.15 20.38
CA GLU A 1169 13.48 -23.31 21.57
C GLU A 1169 12.10 -22.80 22.07
N PRO A 1170 11.85 -22.81 23.39
CA PRO A 1170 10.53 -22.60 23.97
C PRO A 1170 9.99 -21.16 23.87
N TYR A 1171 10.82 -20.17 23.53
CA TYR A 1171 10.44 -18.74 23.51
C TYR A 1171 10.77 -18.04 22.17
N ALA A 1172 10.78 -18.78 21.06
CA ALA A 1172 10.93 -18.20 19.72
C ALA A 1172 9.59 -18.30 18.96
N LYS A 1173 9.06 -17.18 18.45
CA LYS A 1173 7.87 -17.16 17.58
C LYS A 1173 8.24 -17.00 16.11
N MET A 1174 7.47 -17.65 15.25
CA MET A 1174 7.73 -17.72 13.81
C MET A 1174 6.43 -17.55 13.02
N ILE A 1175 6.31 -16.46 12.27
CA ILE A 1175 5.20 -16.24 11.34
C ILE A 1175 5.69 -16.54 9.93
N ILE A 1176 4.95 -17.39 9.23
CA ILE A 1176 5.29 -17.90 7.90
C ILE A 1176 4.23 -17.42 6.92
N ILE A 1177 4.60 -16.64 5.90
CA ILE A 1177 3.69 -16.13 4.88
C ILE A 1177 4.17 -16.62 3.51
N VAL A 1178 3.34 -17.43 2.84
CA VAL A 1178 3.70 -18.06 1.55
C VAL A 1178 3.09 -17.27 0.39
N LEU A 1179 3.84 -16.31 -0.15
CA LEU A 1179 3.44 -15.53 -1.34
C LEU A 1179 4.12 -16.12 -2.58
N LEU A 1180 3.38 -16.53 -3.61
CA LEU A 1180 3.90 -16.86 -4.96
C LEU A 1180 5.10 -17.87 -5.02
N GLY A 1181 5.24 -18.76 -4.03
CA GLY A 1181 6.38 -19.69 -3.94
C GLY A 1181 7.66 -19.08 -3.37
N GLU A 1182 7.57 -17.89 -2.79
CA GLU A 1182 8.49 -17.39 -1.77
C GLU A 1182 7.93 -17.76 -0.38
N ILE A 1183 8.79 -18.17 0.54
CA ILE A 1183 8.43 -18.28 1.96
C ILE A 1183 9.00 -17.06 2.64
N TYR A 1184 8.14 -16.16 3.11
CA TYR A 1184 8.53 -15.11 4.04
C TYR A 1184 8.44 -15.67 5.46
N VAL A 1185 9.49 -15.48 6.24
CA VAL A 1185 9.60 -15.97 7.62
C VAL A 1185 9.99 -14.79 8.50
N ALA A 1186 9.06 -14.34 9.35
CA ALA A 1186 9.36 -13.42 10.42
C ALA A 1186 9.74 -14.22 11.67
N LEU A 1187 10.98 -14.05 12.12
CA LEU A 1187 11.49 -14.60 13.38
C LEU A 1187 11.40 -13.52 14.46
N PHE A 1188 10.78 -13.85 15.59
CA PHE A 1188 10.65 -12.98 16.75
C PHE A 1188 11.37 -13.60 17.93
N ASN A 1189 12.38 -12.90 18.44
CA ASN A 1189 13.05 -13.30 19.66
C ASN A 1189 12.21 -12.85 20.87
N LEU A 1190 11.81 -13.79 21.73
CA LEU A 1190 11.16 -13.46 23.00
C LEU A 1190 12.02 -13.85 24.21
N ASN A 1191 13.24 -14.34 24.00
CA ASN A 1191 14.24 -14.48 25.06
C ASN A 1191 14.79 -13.11 25.48
N SER A 1192 15.27 -13.04 26.73
CA SER A 1192 16.03 -11.91 27.28
C SER A 1192 17.49 -11.84 26.80
N GLU A 1193 17.92 -12.80 25.98
CA GLU A 1193 19.27 -12.88 25.41
C GLU A 1193 19.23 -12.93 23.88
N LYS A 1194 20.35 -12.58 23.24
CA LYS A 1194 20.47 -12.62 21.79
C LYS A 1194 20.48 -14.08 21.33
N THR A 1195 19.55 -14.46 20.44
CA THR A 1195 19.22 -15.88 20.20
C THR A 1195 19.36 -16.27 18.73
N VAL A 1196 19.91 -17.46 18.46
CA VAL A 1196 20.02 -18.04 17.11
C VAL A 1196 18.77 -18.83 16.76
N ILE A 1197 17.67 -18.11 16.52
CA ILE A 1197 16.37 -18.71 16.20
C ILE A 1197 16.51 -19.58 14.94
N SER A 1198 16.11 -20.85 15.06
CA SER A 1198 16.36 -21.89 14.06
C SER A 1198 15.09 -22.60 13.60
N ALA A 1199 14.90 -22.66 12.29
CA ALA A 1199 13.79 -23.31 11.59
C ALA A 1199 14.30 -24.39 10.63
N ARG A 1200 13.83 -25.63 10.72
CA ARG A 1200 14.19 -26.67 9.74
C ARG A 1200 13.44 -26.46 8.42
N ILE A 1201 14.13 -26.57 7.29
CA ILE A 1201 13.53 -26.40 5.95
C ILE A 1201 12.48 -27.49 5.67
N SER A 1202 12.68 -28.70 6.22
CA SER A 1202 11.70 -29.81 6.21
C SER A 1202 10.36 -29.45 6.83
N ASP A 1203 10.37 -28.54 7.80
CA ASP A 1203 9.19 -28.16 8.56
C ASP A 1203 8.49 -26.98 7.91
N LEU A 1204 9.24 -25.99 7.41
CA LEU A 1204 8.71 -24.94 6.53
C LEU A 1204 8.04 -25.50 5.26
N THR A 1205 8.47 -26.66 4.73
CA THR A 1205 7.75 -27.31 3.62
C THR A 1205 6.39 -27.90 3.99
N LYS A 1206 6.08 -28.12 5.26
CA LYS A 1206 4.76 -28.63 5.70
C LYS A 1206 3.67 -27.56 5.54
N ALA A 1207 4.04 -26.29 5.65
CA ALA A 1207 3.18 -25.13 5.44
C ALA A 1207 2.93 -24.80 3.94
N LEU A 1208 3.10 -25.77 3.03
CA LEU A 1208 2.88 -25.59 1.58
C LEU A 1208 1.69 -26.44 1.11
N PRO A 1209 0.65 -25.85 0.51
CA PRO A 1209 -0.54 -26.60 0.12
C PRO A 1209 -0.22 -27.56 -1.04
N GLY A 1210 -0.48 -28.85 -0.84
CA GLY A 1210 -0.51 -29.86 -1.90
C GLY A 1210 0.86 -30.41 -2.35
N ARG A 1211 1.91 -30.40 -1.52
CA ARG A 1211 3.24 -30.94 -1.90
C ARG A 1211 3.90 -31.81 -0.82
N ASN A 1212 3.79 -33.14 -0.97
CA ASN A 1212 4.63 -34.12 -0.25
C ASN A 1212 6.08 -34.18 -0.78
N SER A 1213 6.73 -33.02 -1.00
CA SER A 1213 8.10 -32.95 -1.51
C SER A 1213 9.10 -32.61 -0.41
N LYS A 1214 9.99 -33.56 -0.07
CA LYS A 1214 11.15 -33.33 0.81
C LYS A 1214 12.10 -32.31 0.14
N ALA A 1215 11.98 -31.02 0.47
CA ALA A 1215 12.99 -30.05 0.06
C ALA A 1215 14.24 -30.16 0.95
N THR A 1216 15.40 -30.04 0.32
CA THR A 1216 16.73 -30.19 0.92
C THR A 1216 17.61 -28.96 0.71
N SER A 1217 17.00 -27.84 0.29
CA SER A 1217 17.61 -26.52 0.33
C SER A 1217 16.62 -25.38 0.05
N CYS A 1218 16.95 -24.20 0.58
CA CYS A 1218 16.37 -22.92 0.20
C CYS A 1218 17.48 -21.87 0.04
N HIS A 1219 17.17 -20.79 -0.68
CA HIS A 1219 18.03 -19.62 -0.80
C HIS A 1219 17.36 -18.46 -0.05
N GLY A 1220 18.05 -17.89 0.94
CA GLY A 1220 17.49 -16.93 1.89
C GLY A 1220 18.15 -15.56 1.86
N ARG A 1221 17.37 -14.50 2.08
CA ARG A 1221 17.85 -13.13 2.28
C ARG A 1221 17.05 -12.45 3.38
N GLU A 1222 17.73 -11.79 4.31
CA GLU A 1222 17.11 -10.90 5.30
C GLU A 1222 16.67 -9.60 4.61
N VAL A 1223 15.43 -9.20 4.80
CA VAL A 1223 14.78 -8.15 3.99
C VAL A 1223 15.18 -6.75 4.43
N TRP A 1224 15.43 -6.52 5.72
CA TRP A 1224 15.67 -5.19 6.27
C TRP A 1224 17.13 -4.73 6.15
N SER A 1225 18.08 -5.62 6.41
CA SER A 1225 19.52 -5.42 6.20
C SER A 1225 19.97 -5.72 4.77
N GLY A 1226 19.15 -6.43 3.99
CA GLY A 1226 19.50 -6.90 2.65
C GLY A 1226 20.50 -8.06 2.61
N LYS A 1227 20.93 -8.58 3.77
CA LYS A 1227 21.96 -9.63 3.91
C LYS A 1227 21.50 -10.92 3.23
N ASP A 1228 22.30 -11.39 2.27
CA ASP A 1228 22.04 -12.63 1.54
C ASP A 1228 22.79 -13.80 2.19
N PHE A 1229 22.10 -14.93 2.41
CA PHE A 1229 22.62 -16.09 3.13
C PHE A 1229 23.03 -17.26 2.20
N GLY A 1230 22.93 -17.10 0.88
CA GLY A 1230 23.30 -18.18 -0.04
C GLY A 1230 22.36 -19.39 0.02
N GLU A 1231 22.88 -20.61 -0.18
CA GLU A 1231 22.09 -21.85 -0.20
C GLU A 1231 22.14 -22.57 1.15
N ILE A 1232 21.04 -22.44 1.90
CA ILE A 1232 20.80 -23.07 3.20
C ILE A 1232 20.18 -24.45 2.94
N LYS A 1233 20.67 -25.51 3.60
CA LYS A 1233 20.28 -26.91 3.27
C LYS A 1233 19.33 -27.56 4.27
N ASP A 1234 19.63 -27.43 5.56
CA ASP A 1234 18.92 -28.18 6.62
C ASP A 1234 18.06 -27.26 7.51
N SER A 1235 18.66 -26.23 8.12
CA SER A 1235 17.95 -25.22 8.91
C SER A 1235 18.34 -23.79 8.55
N ILE A 1236 17.34 -22.92 8.49
CA ILE A 1236 17.53 -21.46 8.54
C ILE A 1236 17.75 -21.12 10.01
N SER A 1237 18.97 -20.68 10.32
CA SER A 1237 19.37 -20.26 11.66
C SER A 1237 19.81 -18.81 11.56
N MET A 1238 19.24 -17.94 12.38
CA MET A 1238 19.55 -16.52 12.36
C MET A 1238 19.65 -15.96 13.77
N GLU A 1239 20.76 -15.30 14.04
CA GLU A 1239 20.99 -14.51 15.24
C GLU A 1239 20.02 -13.31 15.23
N VAL A 1240 19.08 -13.27 16.17
CA VAL A 1240 18.12 -12.18 16.35
C VAL A 1240 18.38 -11.53 17.69
N GLU A 1241 18.54 -10.20 17.67
CA GLU A 1241 18.78 -9.38 18.86
C GLU A 1241 17.68 -9.54 19.92
N ILE A 1242 18.00 -9.18 21.16
CA ILE A 1242 17.07 -9.25 22.31
C ILE A 1242 15.76 -8.54 21.94
N HIS A 1243 14.65 -9.26 22.03
CA HIS A 1243 13.29 -8.80 21.67
C HIS A 1243 13.11 -8.33 20.22
N GLY A 1244 14.12 -8.51 19.36
CA GLY A 1244 14.13 -8.10 17.96
C GLY A 1244 13.26 -8.97 17.06
N CYS A 1245 13.00 -8.45 15.86
CA CYS A 1245 12.43 -9.19 14.75
C CYS A 1245 13.39 -9.20 13.56
N ALA A 1246 13.46 -10.31 12.84
CA ALA A 1246 14.22 -10.44 11.60
C ALA A 1246 13.37 -11.14 10.52
N PHE A 1247 13.32 -10.59 9.30
CA PHE A 1247 12.34 -10.96 8.28
C PHE A 1247 13.04 -11.52 7.05
N CYS A 1248 13.06 -12.84 6.92
CA CYS A 1248 13.77 -13.51 5.84
C CYS A 1248 12.84 -13.98 4.72
N LYS A 1249 13.22 -13.60 3.50
CA LYS A 1249 12.60 -13.98 2.23
C LYS A 1249 13.35 -15.17 1.65
N HIS A 1250 12.71 -16.34 1.64
CA HIS A 1250 13.29 -17.61 1.18
C HIS A 1250 12.71 -18.07 -0.16
N LYS A 1251 13.52 -18.83 -0.91
CA LYS A 1251 13.17 -19.46 -2.18
C LYS A 1251 13.65 -20.92 -2.18
N ILE A 1252 12.72 -21.88 -2.18
CA ILE A 1252 13.05 -23.31 -2.14
C ILE A 1252 13.73 -23.76 -3.43
N LYS A 1253 14.74 -24.63 -3.33
CA LYS A 1253 15.34 -25.37 -4.45
C LYS A 1253 14.93 -26.84 -4.39
N ASN A 1254 13.90 -27.22 -5.15
CA ASN A 1254 13.54 -28.64 -5.30
C ASN A 1254 14.51 -29.35 -6.26
N ARG A 1255 15.28 -30.31 -5.75
CA ARG A 1255 15.85 -31.41 -6.54
C ARG A 1255 14.85 -32.57 -6.56
N ILE A 1256 14.26 -32.87 -7.72
CA ILE A 1256 13.54 -34.13 -7.95
C ILE A 1256 14.19 -34.77 -9.17
N LYS A 1257 14.84 -35.93 -8.99
CA LYS A 1257 15.21 -36.82 -10.10
C LYS A 1257 13.93 -37.51 -10.59
N ALA A 1258 13.81 -37.71 -11.91
CA ALA A 1258 12.76 -38.56 -12.45
C ALA A 1258 13.01 -40.04 -12.07
N ILE A 1259 11.93 -40.76 -11.78
CA ILE A 1259 11.85 -42.22 -11.66
C ILE A 1259 10.59 -42.64 -12.46
N PRO A 1260 10.61 -43.72 -13.26
CA PRO A 1260 9.63 -43.95 -14.32
C PRO A 1260 8.33 -44.64 -13.86
N LYS A 1261 7.41 -44.83 -14.83
CA LYS A 1261 6.10 -45.48 -14.70
C LYS A 1261 6.16 -46.88 -14.06
N LEU A 1262 5.14 -47.19 -13.26
CA LEU A 1262 4.41 -48.46 -13.10
C LEU A 1262 3.34 -48.21 -12.01
N SER A 1263 2.08 -48.66 -12.11
CA SER A 1263 1.36 -49.35 -13.19
C SER A 1263 0.01 -48.67 -13.42
#